data_AF-A0AA90TFN2-F1
#
_entry.id   AF-A0AA90TFN2-F1
#
_cell.length_a   1.000
_cell.length_b   1.000
_cell.length_c   1.000
_cell.angle_alpha   90.00
_cell.angle_beta   90.00
_cell.angle_gamma   90.00
#
_symmetry.space_group_name_H-M   'P 1'
#
loop_
_entity.id
_entity.type
_entity.pdbx_description
1 polymer ?
#
loop_
_entity_poly.entity_id
_entity_poly.type
_entity_poly.pdbx_seq_one_letter_code
_entity_poly.pdbx_strand_id
1 'polypeptide(L)'
;MQADADIIDQLQFAATRRRAPLWIAVILPWVLLLSFPGIVLCSAWAVWDCRRLRARVRRHWSGWIDATVPALEDSSALLAGATSAIGQLQRRRLLARIATVLTDDVLAAIARERVRFDARWFALSVCAALALFAWRQVQALPPTPHEVKALIAKQTSEITVRVTPPKYTGVAMSVGAPRELQVPEHSVVEWCLRAPQPVDTPIELSDGQSLKIGRACARWNATESVFWRWRGARYNLRVIPDQPPEVSMSAPREMIHTLAREAASATITLAVRDDYQVRRATLHLTLARGSGENIRFSDRELPLPESSDPRTRTWNKQWTLAELGMEPGDELYFFVRATDNAERAHTTVSPTYTLRLPGPVEESDESSAQPMLVKPENLRSQRQIIIDTEQLLADLKATPGMNPATVRSRSEAIADDQAQLRRRYGQFLGEESTLFGGEEHHDEDEKHDVVAEFGHMHDQAENATLFDESTKKILRRALSAMWDAEKALRAIAPKTALPPEHKALDAIKQLQQADRIYLHKTAFVPPALKEDIRMTGDIVGAKSYRREQGAPAVPIPDGVRRLIEALDGDGALPALWSRDAHAWIRERIANEEQRLEAQRAVQDVADGCAACRPVLRAWLRGAITQAPVLLQARAVPQTPFTRALRNGVPR
;
A
#
# COMPACT_ATOMS: atom_id res chain seq x y z
N MET A 1 32.08 36.95 -37.74
CA MET A 1 32.52 37.15 -36.34
C MET A 1 32.14 38.53 -35.82
N GLN A 2 32.44 39.64 -36.52
CA GLN A 2 32.02 40.99 -36.05
C GLN A 2 30.49 41.17 -36.07
N ALA A 3 29.81 40.85 -37.18
CA ALA A 3 28.35 40.98 -37.28
C ALA A 3 27.57 40.09 -36.28
N ASP A 4 28.13 38.94 -35.90
CA ASP A 4 27.46 38.01 -34.96
C ASP A 4 27.55 38.55 -33.52
N ALA A 5 28.66 39.21 -33.17
CA ALA A 5 28.86 39.83 -31.86
C ALA A 5 27.93 41.05 -31.68
N ASP A 6 27.77 41.86 -32.73
CA ASP A 6 26.92 43.06 -32.69
C ASP A 6 25.44 42.71 -32.45
N ILE A 7 24.92 41.67 -33.11
CA ILE A 7 23.51 41.23 -32.93
C ILE A 7 23.27 40.71 -31.51
N ILE A 8 24.23 39.94 -30.98
CA ILE A 8 24.15 39.39 -29.62
C ILE A 8 24.18 40.52 -28.59
N ASP A 9 24.98 41.55 -28.80
CA ASP A 9 25.10 42.68 -27.89
C ASP A 9 23.90 43.63 -27.94
N GLN A 10 23.33 43.87 -29.13
CA GLN A 10 22.05 44.60 -29.28
C GLN A 10 20.89 43.87 -28.60
N LEU A 11 20.78 42.55 -28.79
CA LEU A 11 19.75 41.73 -28.13
C LEU A 11 19.95 41.68 -26.61
N GLN A 12 21.21 41.61 -26.14
CA GLN A 12 21.53 41.72 -24.72
C GLN A 12 21.13 43.09 -24.15
N PHE A 13 21.38 44.18 -24.89
CA PHE A 13 20.99 45.53 -24.49
C PHE A 13 19.46 45.66 -24.39
N ALA A 14 18.71 45.18 -25.37
CA ALA A 14 17.24 45.16 -25.34
C ALA A 14 16.69 44.33 -24.17
N ALA A 15 17.25 43.13 -23.94
CA ALA A 15 16.85 42.26 -22.84
C ALA A 15 17.16 42.87 -21.45
N THR A 16 18.32 43.50 -21.30
CA THR A 16 18.73 44.15 -20.04
C THR A 16 17.90 45.41 -19.77
N ARG A 17 17.63 46.24 -20.78
CA ARG A 17 16.73 47.41 -20.68
C ARG A 17 15.32 47.01 -20.22
N ARG A 18 14.82 45.85 -20.68
CA ARG A 18 13.52 45.31 -20.26
C ARG A 18 13.51 44.82 -18.81
N ARG A 19 14.63 44.27 -18.32
CA ARG A 19 14.74 43.66 -16.97
C ARG A 19 15.20 44.67 -15.88
N ALA A 20 15.88 45.73 -16.28
CA ALA A 20 16.35 46.82 -15.39
C ALA A 20 15.30 47.39 -14.43
N PRO A 21 14.05 47.70 -14.83
CA PRO A 21 13.06 48.22 -13.88
C PRO A 21 12.74 47.25 -12.74
N LEU A 22 12.81 45.94 -12.97
CA LEU A 22 12.60 44.93 -11.91
C LEU A 22 13.74 44.98 -10.88
N TRP A 23 14.99 45.10 -11.32
CA TRP A 23 16.15 45.19 -10.43
C TRP A 23 16.06 46.43 -9.54
N ILE A 24 15.69 47.57 -10.12
CA ILE A 24 15.47 48.82 -9.39
C ILE A 24 14.33 48.65 -8.39
N ALA A 25 13.19 48.08 -8.82
CA ALA A 25 12.03 47.87 -7.96
C ALA A 25 12.29 46.92 -6.78
N VAL A 26 13.16 45.92 -6.94
CA VAL A 26 13.55 44.99 -5.86
C VAL A 26 14.44 45.67 -4.82
N ILE A 27 15.31 46.58 -5.23
CA ILE A 27 16.25 47.28 -4.34
C ILE A 27 15.57 48.45 -3.60
N LEU A 28 14.63 49.14 -4.25
CA LEU A 28 13.99 50.36 -3.75
C LEU A 28 13.37 50.25 -2.34
N PRO A 29 12.64 49.18 -1.95
CA PRO A 29 12.10 49.02 -0.59
C PRO A 29 13.18 49.03 0.50
N TRP A 30 14.36 48.48 0.23
CA TRP A 30 15.45 48.39 1.19
C TRP A 30 16.22 49.69 1.36
N VAL A 31 16.29 50.49 0.27
CA VAL A 31 16.81 51.87 0.32
C VAL A 31 15.88 52.75 1.15
N LEU A 32 14.56 52.64 0.97
CA LEU A 32 13.56 53.36 1.77
C LEU A 32 13.63 53.01 3.26
N LEU A 33 13.95 51.75 3.59
CA LEU A 33 14.14 51.29 4.98
C LEU A 33 15.53 51.55 5.58
N LEU A 34 16.44 52.16 4.80
CA LEU A 34 17.84 52.41 5.18
C LEU A 34 18.53 51.14 5.73
N SER A 35 18.23 49.98 5.14
CA SER A 35 18.76 48.69 5.59
C SER A 35 19.93 48.27 4.71
N PHE A 36 21.15 48.56 5.18
CA PHE A 36 22.40 48.17 4.51
C PHE A 36 22.45 46.67 4.12
N PRO A 37 22.14 45.69 5.00
CA PRO A 37 22.20 44.29 4.61
C PRO A 37 21.18 43.92 3.52
N GLY A 38 19.99 44.54 3.54
CA GLY A 38 18.97 44.33 2.51
C GLY A 38 19.41 44.84 1.14
N ILE A 39 20.05 46.02 1.09
CA ILE A 39 20.60 46.63 -0.13
C ILE A 39 21.70 45.74 -0.73
N VAL A 40 22.62 45.24 0.10
CA VAL A 40 23.70 44.35 -0.36
C VAL A 40 23.14 43.03 -0.91
N LEU A 41 22.16 42.43 -0.24
CA LEU A 41 21.57 41.16 -0.67
C LEU A 41 20.80 41.30 -1.99
N CYS A 42 19.96 42.34 -2.11
CA CYS A 42 19.17 42.60 -3.31
C CYS A 42 20.04 43.06 -4.50
N SER A 43 21.11 43.81 -4.26
CA SER A 43 22.08 44.16 -5.32
C SER A 43 22.87 42.94 -5.80
N ALA A 44 23.30 42.04 -4.89
CA ALA A 44 23.94 40.78 -5.26
C ALA A 44 23.00 39.89 -6.10
N TRP A 45 21.72 39.81 -5.73
CA TRP A 45 20.70 39.11 -6.52
C TRP A 45 20.51 39.73 -7.90
N ALA A 46 20.43 41.07 -8.01
CA ALA A 46 20.28 41.77 -9.29
C ALA A 46 21.50 41.52 -10.22
N VAL A 47 22.72 41.50 -9.66
CA VAL A 47 23.94 41.16 -10.41
C VAL A 47 23.90 39.70 -10.89
N TRP A 48 23.48 38.78 -10.03
CA TRP A 48 23.32 37.37 -10.40
C TRP A 48 22.27 37.18 -11.50
N ASP A 49 21.10 37.81 -11.39
CA ASP A 49 20.04 37.72 -12.40
C ASP A 49 20.46 38.36 -13.73
N CYS A 50 21.21 39.47 -13.69
CA CYS A 50 21.82 40.08 -14.88
C CYS A 50 22.81 39.14 -15.57
N ARG A 51 23.70 38.48 -14.81
CA ARG A 51 24.64 37.48 -15.36
C ARG A 51 23.90 36.27 -15.95
N ARG A 52 22.86 35.80 -15.27
CA ARG A 52 22.01 34.70 -15.73
C ARG A 52 21.27 35.06 -17.01
N LEU A 53 20.71 36.27 -17.10
CA LEU A 53 20.04 36.77 -18.30
C LEU A 53 21.01 36.85 -19.48
N ARG A 54 22.21 37.42 -19.29
CA ARG A 54 23.25 37.48 -20.33
C ARG A 54 23.65 36.08 -20.80
N ALA A 55 23.85 35.14 -19.89
CA ALA A 55 24.16 33.75 -20.24
C ALA A 55 23.02 33.07 -21.02
N ARG A 56 21.76 33.34 -20.65
CA ARG A 56 20.58 32.80 -21.34
C ARG A 56 20.46 33.34 -22.77
N VAL A 57 20.64 34.65 -22.97
CA VAL A 57 20.64 35.30 -24.28
C VAL A 57 21.73 34.69 -25.15
N ARG A 58 22.98 34.61 -24.66
CA ARG A 58 24.11 34.03 -25.42
C ARG A 58 23.89 32.57 -25.83
N ARG A 59 23.14 31.78 -25.06
CA ARG A 59 22.87 30.37 -25.38
C ARG A 59 21.70 30.17 -26.35
N HIS A 60 20.71 31.07 -26.36
CA HIS A 60 19.44 30.84 -27.07
C HIS A 60 19.08 31.93 -28.08
N TRP A 61 20.00 32.85 -28.40
CA TRP A 61 19.71 33.99 -29.27
C TRP A 61 19.23 33.57 -30.67
N SER A 62 19.78 32.50 -31.24
CA SER A 62 19.34 31.97 -32.55
C SER A 62 17.87 31.53 -32.52
N GLY A 63 17.52 30.64 -31.59
CA GLY A 63 16.13 30.18 -31.44
C GLY A 63 15.13 31.29 -31.04
N TRP A 64 15.59 32.39 -30.43
CA TRP A 64 14.72 33.54 -30.15
C TRP A 64 14.40 34.35 -31.41
N ILE A 65 15.37 34.48 -32.31
CA ILE A 65 15.22 35.17 -33.58
C ILE A 65 14.36 34.34 -34.53
N ASP A 66 14.65 33.04 -34.68
CA ASP A 66 13.92 32.14 -35.58
C ASP A 66 12.42 32.07 -35.25
N ALA A 67 12.08 31.99 -33.96
CA ALA A 67 10.69 31.88 -33.53
C ALA A 67 9.85 33.16 -33.69
N THR A 68 10.47 34.29 -34.04
CA THR A 68 9.79 35.60 -34.16
C THR A 68 9.91 36.22 -35.54
N VAL A 69 10.89 35.79 -36.33
CA VAL A 69 11.18 36.29 -37.67
C VAL A 69 11.07 35.15 -38.67
N PRO A 70 9.86 34.87 -39.21
CA PRO A 70 9.65 33.80 -40.19
C PRO A 70 10.50 33.96 -41.46
N ALA A 71 10.89 35.19 -41.80
CA ALA A 71 11.73 35.51 -42.95
C ALA A 71 13.16 34.93 -42.88
N LEU A 72 13.57 34.41 -41.72
CA LEU A 72 14.87 33.76 -41.52
C LEU A 72 14.79 32.22 -41.60
N GLU A 73 13.60 31.64 -41.85
CA GLU A 73 13.40 30.21 -42.17
C GLU A 73 14.14 29.27 -41.21
N ASP A 74 14.06 29.54 -39.89
CA ASP A 74 14.74 28.77 -38.83
C ASP A 74 16.26 28.58 -39.04
N SER A 75 16.89 29.47 -39.81
CA SER A 75 18.27 29.35 -40.25
C SER A 75 19.25 30.26 -39.51
N SER A 76 18.82 30.95 -38.44
CA SER A 76 19.68 31.86 -37.67
C SER A 76 20.88 31.16 -37.01
N ALA A 77 20.81 29.84 -36.80
CA ALA A 77 21.94 29.04 -36.29
C ALA A 77 23.18 29.10 -37.20
N LEU A 78 22.99 29.27 -38.52
CA LEU A 78 24.09 29.39 -39.49
C LEU A 78 24.93 30.67 -39.30
N LEU A 79 24.42 31.66 -38.57
CA LEU A 79 25.12 32.89 -38.22
C LEU A 79 26.17 32.63 -37.12
N ALA A 80 25.87 31.73 -36.17
CA ALA A 80 26.80 31.34 -35.10
C ALA A 80 28.03 30.60 -35.64
N GLY A 81 27.86 29.83 -36.72
CA GLY A 81 28.96 29.17 -37.43
C GLY A 81 28.47 28.19 -38.50
N ALA A 82 29.08 28.22 -39.68
CA ALA A 82 28.81 27.28 -40.76
C ALA A 82 30.11 26.62 -41.22
N THR A 83 30.21 25.31 -41.09
CA THR A 83 31.42 24.53 -41.40
C THR A 83 31.46 24.02 -42.83
N SER A 84 30.32 23.83 -43.48
CA SER A 84 30.22 23.36 -44.87
C SER A 84 30.26 24.51 -45.89
N ALA A 85 30.78 24.24 -47.10
CA ALA A 85 30.84 25.24 -48.17
C ALA A 85 29.44 25.78 -48.57
N ILE A 86 28.42 24.91 -48.58
CA ILE A 86 27.02 25.30 -48.82
C ILE A 86 26.49 26.14 -47.65
N GLY A 87 26.81 25.76 -46.40
CA GLY A 87 26.45 26.53 -45.22
C GLY A 87 27.08 27.92 -45.20
N GLN A 88 28.31 28.08 -45.67
CA GLN A 88 28.95 29.40 -45.82
C GLN A 88 28.26 30.27 -46.87
N LEU A 89 27.79 29.68 -47.98
CA LEU A 89 27.04 30.39 -49.00
C LEU A 89 25.65 30.83 -48.50
N GLN A 90 24.95 29.95 -47.77
CA GLN A 90 23.68 30.30 -47.10
C GLN A 90 23.87 31.39 -46.05
N ARG A 91 24.94 31.31 -45.23
CA ARG A 91 25.29 32.34 -44.26
C ARG A 91 25.50 33.71 -44.91
N ARG A 92 26.18 33.79 -46.07
CA ARG A 92 26.36 35.05 -46.81
C ARG A 92 25.02 35.65 -47.27
N ARG A 93 24.09 34.82 -47.74
CA ARG A 93 22.74 35.26 -48.14
C ARG A 93 21.92 35.74 -46.93
N LEU A 94 22.03 35.06 -45.79
CA LEU A 94 21.38 35.47 -44.55
C LEU A 94 21.92 36.81 -44.04
N LEU A 95 23.24 37.00 -44.02
CA LEU A 95 23.85 38.27 -43.60
C LEU A 95 23.37 39.47 -44.45
N ALA A 96 23.13 39.27 -45.74
CA ALA A 96 22.59 40.32 -46.61
C ALA A 96 21.10 40.65 -46.31
N ARG A 97 20.33 39.70 -45.78
CA ARG A 97 18.91 39.88 -45.42
C ARG A 97 18.73 40.42 -44.00
N ILE A 98 19.65 40.14 -43.08
CA ILE A 98 19.52 40.51 -41.67
C ILE A 98 19.46 42.02 -41.47
N ALA A 99 20.21 42.79 -42.24
CA ALA A 99 20.23 44.25 -42.11
C ALA A 99 18.87 44.93 -42.36
N THR A 100 17.99 44.30 -43.15
CA THR A 100 16.65 44.84 -43.46
C THR A 100 15.55 44.26 -42.58
N VAL A 101 15.79 43.10 -41.96
CA VAL A 101 14.78 42.33 -41.21
C VAL A 101 14.94 42.49 -39.70
N LEU A 102 16.17 42.62 -39.21
CA LEU A 102 16.49 42.67 -37.79
C LEU A 102 16.67 44.14 -37.34
N THR A 103 15.56 44.88 -37.23
CA THR A 103 15.57 46.25 -36.71
C THR A 103 15.54 46.27 -35.17
N ASP A 104 15.92 47.40 -34.56
CA ASP A 104 15.90 47.58 -33.11
C ASP A 104 14.50 47.32 -32.50
N ASP A 105 13.44 47.64 -33.23
CA ASP A 105 12.06 47.41 -32.81
C ASP A 105 11.70 45.92 -32.75
N VAL A 106 12.22 45.12 -33.69
CA VAL A 106 12.05 43.67 -33.71
C VAL A 106 12.83 43.04 -32.56
N LEU A 107 14.07 43.47 -32.31
CA LEU A 107 14.86 43.03 -31.16
C LEU A 107 14.18 43.38 -29.83
N ALA A 108 13.55 44.55 -29.73
CA ALA A 108 12.76 44.94 -28.56
C ALA A 108 11.48 44.11 -28.41
N ALA A 109 10.81 43.72 -29.50
CA ALA A 109 9.66 42.81 -29.47
C ALA A 109 10.07 41.41 -28.98
N ILE A 110 11.17 40.86 -29.48
CA ILE A 110 11.75 39.58 -29.04
C ILE A 110 12.04 39.62 -27.54
N ALA A 111 12.69 40.70 -27.07
CA ALA A 111 12.98 40.88 -25.66
C ALA A 111 11.69 40.93 -24.80
N ARG A 112 10.62 41.58 -25.27
CA ARG A 112 9.34 41.63 -24.54
C ARG A 112 8.67 40.26 -24.39
N GLU A 113 8.73 39.42 -25.42
CA GLU A 113 8.08 38.11 -25.40
C GLU A 113 8.88 37.08 -24.57
N ARG A 114 10.22 37.08 -24.72
CA ARG A 114 11.10 36.06 -24.12
C ARG A 114 11.58 36.41 -22.71
N VAL A 115 11.62 37.69 -22.36
CA VAL A 115 11.98 38.19 -21.03
C VAL A 115 10.72 38.62 -20.28
N ARG A 116 10.06 37.65 -19.64
CA ARG A 116 8.90 37.90 -18.78
C ARG A 116 9.29 38.73 -17.55
N PHE A 117 8.42 39.66 -17.18
CA PHE A 117 8.49 40.39 -15.92
C PHE A 117 7.97 39.49 -14.80
N ASP A 118 8.87 38.96 -13.97
CA ASP A 118 8.50 38.08 -12.87
C ASP A 118 8.26 38.90 -11.60
N ALA A 119 7.01 39.29 -11.38
CA ALA A 119 6.60 40.13 -10.25
C ALA A 119 6.80 39.45 -8.88
N ARG A 120 7.06 38.14 -8.85
CA ARG A 120 7.25 37.38 -7.61
C ARG A 120 8.44 37.85 -6.80
N TRP A 121 9.55 38.19 -7.45
CA TRP A 121 10.75 38.70 -6.77
C TRP A 121 10.53 40.09 -6.16
N PHE A 122 9.76 40.93 -6.84
CA PHE A 122 9.33 42.22 -6.29
C PHE A 122 8.41 42.02 -5.08
N ALA A 123 7.40 41.17 -5.19
CA ALA A 123 6.48 40.86 -4.08
C ALA A 123 7.23 40.29 -2.86
N LEU A 124 8.18 39.37 -3.07
CA LEU A 124 9.00 38.81 -2.02
C LEU A 124 9.87 39.87 -1.33
N SER A 125 10.49 40.77 -2.11
CA SER A 125 11.28 41.88 -1.57
C SER A 125 10.42 42.82 -0.71
N VAL A 126 9.22 43.17 -1.19
CA VAL A 126 8.27 44.01 -0.44
C VAL A 126 7.78 43.32 0.84
N CYS A 127 7.42 42.03 0.78
CA CYS A 127 7.01 41.27 1.96
C CYS A 127 8.14 41.20 3.01
N ALA A 128 9.38 40.95 2.59
CA ALA A 128 10.53 40.91 3.50
C ALA A 128 10.83 42.29 4.10
N ALA A 129 10.72 43.35 3.31
CA ALA A 129 10.84 44.73 3.77
C ALA A 129 9.74 45.08 4.80
N LEU A 130 8.48 44.71 4.54
CA LEU A 130 7.35 44.91 5.47
C LEU A 130 7.52 44.10 6.76
N ALA A 131 8.02 42.87 6.69
CA ALA A 131 8.32 42.06 7.87
C ALA A 131 9.42 42.69 8.73
N LEU A 132 10.50 43.20 8.11
CA LEU A 132 11.56 43.91 8.82
C LEU A 132 11.05 45.22 9.45
N PHE A 133 10.17 45.94 8.75
CA PHE A 133 9.52 47.14 9.27
C PHE A 133 8.62 46.84 10.47
N ALA A 134 7.78 45.81 10.37
CA ALA A 134 6.93 45.35 11.48
C ALA A 134 7.77 44.89 12.68
N TRP A 135 8.87 44.19 12.45
CA TRP A 135 9.78 43.78 13.52
C TRP A 135 10.44 44.97 14.21
N ARG A 136 10.88 45.99 13.45
CA ARG A 136 11.38 47.25 14.04
C ARG A 136 10.32 47.97 14.87
N GLN A 137 9.06 47.99 14.43
CA GLN A 137 7.94 48.56 15.20
C GLN A 137 7.70 47.80 16.51
N VAL A 138 7.74 46.46 16.48
CA VAL A 138 7.58 45.62 17.69
C VAL A 138 8.72 45.83 18.68
N GLN A 139 9.95 46.06 18.21
CA GLN A 139 11.10 46.38 19.09
C GLN A 139 11.13 47.84 19.57
N ALA A 140 10.54 48.77 18.81
CA ALA A 140 10.47 50.20 19.15
C ALA A 140 9.37 50.52 20.17
N LEU A 141 8.46 49.58 20.46
CA LEU A 141 7.61 49.68 21.63
C LEU A 141 8.48 49.43 22.88
N PRO A 142 8.53 50.36 23.85
CA PRO A 142 9.21 50.09 25.11
C PRO A 142 8.62 48.82 25.73
N PRO A 143 9.43 47.95 26.34
CA PRO A 143 8.91 46.80 27.04
C PRO A 143 8.01 47.30 28.16
N THR A 144 6.69 47.20 27.99
CA THR A 144 5.78 47.32 29.11
C THR A 144 6.12 46.18 30.07
N PRO A 145 6.54 46.47 31.31
CA PRO A 145 6.77 45.43 32.29
C PRO A 145 5.43 44.78 32.58
N HIS A 146 5.28 43.51 32.19
CA HIS A 146 4.39 42.53 32.81
C HIS A 146 3.03 43.03 33.34
N GLU A 147 2.03 43.18 32.47
CA GLU A 147 0.62 43.18 32.91
C GLU A 147 -0.16 41.90 32.55
N VAL A 148 0.43 40.96 31.80
CA VAL A 148 -0.20 39.65 31.52
C VAL A 148 0.24 38.54 32.48
N LYS A 149 1.25 38.78 33.35
CA LYS A 149 1.63 37.83 34.41
C LYS A 149 1.07 38.15 35.80
N ALA A 150 0.33 39.25 35.97
CA ALA A 150 -0.14 39.70 37.29
C ALA A 150 -1.67 39.78 37.47
N LEU A 151 -2.47 39.46 36.44
CA LEU A 151 -3.94 39.34 36.58
C LEU A 151 -4.44 37.89 36.75
N ILE A 152 -3.58 36.88 36.64
CA ILE A 152 -3.90 35.48 36.96
C ILE A 152 -3.37 35.06 38.34
N ALA A 153 -2.42 35.82 38.92
CA ALA A 153 -1.76 35.46 40.17
C ALA A 153 -2.46 35.98 41.45
N LYS A 154 -3.69 36.52 41.36
CA LYS A 154 -4.43 37.02 42.53
C LYS A 154 -5.89 36.57 42.59
N GLN A 155 -6.16 35.37 42.10
CA GLN A 155 -7.27 34.57 42.62
C GLN A 155 -6.66 33.35 43.30
N THR A 156 -6.69 33.36 44.62
CA THR A 156 -6.53 32.16 45.44
C THR A 156 -7.55 31.15 44.91
N SER A 157 -7.10 30.22 44.08
CA SER A 157 -7.97 29.20 43.50
C SER A 157 -8.52 28.36 44.64
N GLU A 158 -9.81 28.54 44.94
CA GLU A 158 -10.57 27.74 45.90
C GLU A 158 -10.52 26.25 45.53
N ILE A 159 -10.27 25.96 44.26
CA ILE A 159 -10.19 24.62 43.71
C ILE A 159 -8.72 24.17 43.57
N THR A 160 -8.48 22.90 43.89
CA THR A 160 -7.20 22.20 43.77
C THR A 160 -7.41 21.00 42.86
N VAL A 161 -6.46 20.77 41.94
CA VAL A 161 -6.49 19.65 41.01
C VAL A 161 -5.48 18.61 41.50
N ARG A 162 -5.97 17.41 41.78
CA ARG A 162 -5.16 16.22 42.11
C ARG A 162 -5.18 15.28 40.93
N VAL A 163 -4.00 14.88 40.45
CA VAL A 163 -3.84 13.90 39.39
C VAL A 163 -3.11 12.70 39.95
N THR A 164 -3.74 11.53 39.86
CA THR A 164 -3.18 10.25 40.25
C THR A 164 -3.01 9.37 39.00
N PRO A 165 -1.79 9.30 38.44
CA PRO A 165 -1.51 8.42 37.32
C PRO A 165 -1.64 6.92 37.68
N PRO A 166 -1.81 6.03 36.69
CA PRO A 166 -1.79 4.59 36.94
C PRO A 166 -0.45 4.13 37.50
N LYS A 167 -0.48 3.16 38.42
CA LYS A 167 0.73 2.69 39.13
C LYS A 167 1.83 2.16 38.20
N TYR A 168 1.47 1.54 37.08
CA TYR A 168 2.41 0.94 36.13
C TYR A 168 3.28 1.98 35.40
N THR A 169 2.82 3.24 35.32
CA THR A 169 3.56 4.33 34.67
C THR A 169 4.78 4.82 35.47
N GLY A 170 4.82 4.53 36.77
CA GLY A 170 5.87 5.03 37.68
C GLY A 170 5.85 6.54 37.92
N VAL A 171 4.87 7.28 37.38
CA VAL A 171 4.76 8.74 37.52
C VAL A 171 4.18 9.10 38.89
N ALA A 172 4.83 10.02 39.60
CA ALA A 172 4.37 10.48 40.91
C ALA A 172 3.04 11.25 40.82
N MET A 173 2.19 11.08 41.84
CA MET A 173 0.97 11.88 42.01
C MET A 173 1.32 13.36 42.09
N SER A 174 0.51 14.21 41.44
CA SER A 174 0.68 15.65 41.48
C SER A 174 -0.57 16.36 42.01
N VAL A 175 -0.35 17.41 42.79
CA VAL A 175 -1.41 18.27 43.35
C VAL A 175 -1.04 19.72 43.10
N GLY A 176 -1.97 20.53 42.59
CA GLY A 176 -1.69 21.93 42.30
C GLY A 176 -2.93 22.79 42.12
N ALA A 177 -2.68 24.09 41.90
CA ALA A 177 -3.69 25.02 41.44
C ALA A 177 -4.12 24.70 39.99
N PRO A 178 -5.29 25.20 39.54
CA PRO A 178 -5.72 25.12 38.15
C PRO A 178 -4.65 25.63 37.19
N ARG A 179 -4.22 24.76 36.30
CA ARG A 179 -3.24 25.04 35.25
C ARG A 179 -3.48 24.08 34.10
N GLU A 180 -2.82 24.35 32.98
CA GLU A 180 -2.74 23.37 31.91
C GLU A 180 -1.93 22.16 32.38
N LEU A 181 -2.41 20.96 32.08
CA LEU A 181 -1.84 19.70 32.56
C LEU A 181 -1.64 18.73 31.39
N GLN A 182 -0.58 17.94 31.48
CA GLN A 182 -0.37 16.75 30.64
C GLN A 182 -0.33 15.55 31.58
N VAL A 183 -1.15 14.54 31.29
CA VAL A 183 -1.34 13.37 32.16
C VAL A 183 -1.31 12.09 31.32
N PRO A 184 -0.76 10.97 31.82
CA PRO A 184 -0.89 9.68 31.15
C PRO A 184 -2.35 9.26 31.00
N GLU A 185 -2.64 8.47 29.98
CA GLU A 185 -3.94 7.80 29.81
C GLU A 185 -4.32 7.01 31.08
N HIS A 186 -5.62 6.96 31.37
CA HIS A 186 -6.21 6.36 32.56
C HIS A 186 -5.79 7.00 33.90
N SER A 187 -5.21 8.20 33.86
CA SER A 187 -4.98 8.99 35.08
C SER A 187 -6.30 9.45 35.70
N VAL A 188 -6.41 9.32 37.02
CA VAL A 188 -7.55 9.82 37.78
C VAL A 188 -7.33 11.29 38.10
N VAL A 189 -8.19 12.16 37.57
CA VAL A 189 -8.17 13.60 37.81
C VAL A 189 -9.29 13.95 38.77
N GLU A 190 -8.95 14.61 39.86
CA GLU A 190 -9.89 15.02 40.89
C GLU A 190 -9.80 16.53 41.13
N TRP A 191 -10.96 17.18 41.14
CA TRP A 191 -11.08 18.58 41.48
C TRP A 191 -11.72 18.71 42.86
N CYS A 192 -10.95 19.25 43.80
CA CYS A 192 -11.32 19.39 45.21
C CYS A 192 -11.36 20.86 45.62
N LEU A 193 -12.37 21.27 46.38
CA LEU A 193 -12.38 22.58 47.02
C LEU A 193 -11.48 22.57 48.27
N ARG A 194 -10.66 23.60 48.45
CA ARG A 194 -9.85 23.80 49.67
C ARG A 194 -10.72 23.96 50.91
N ALA A 195 -11.90 24.58 50.74
CA ALA A 195 -12.96 24.65 51.74
C ALA A 195 -14.20 23.94 51.19
N PRO A 196 -14.55 22.74 51.67
CA PRO A 196 -15.65 21.95 51.13
C PRO A 196 -17.01 22.60 51.44
N GLN A 197 -17.49 23.42 50.51
CA GLN A 197 -18.83 24.01 50.51
C GLN A 197 -19.59 23.55 49.27
N PRO A 198 -20.93 23.43 49.33
CA PRO A 198 -21.73 23.19 48.13
C PRO A 198 -21.61 24.40 47.19
N VAL A 199 -21.14 24.17 45.96
CA VAL A 199 -21.02 25.20 44.93
C VAL A 199 -21.90 24.80 43.75
N ASP A 200 -22.80 25.69 43.34
CA ASP A 200 -23.73 25.42 42.23
C ASP A 200 -23.09 25.50 40.83
N THR A 201 -21.85 25.99 40.73
CA THR A 201 -21.11 26.05 39.46
C THR A 201 -20.44 24.70 39.15
N PRO A 202 -20.90 23.94 38.14
CA PRO A 202 -20.25 22.70 37.76
C PRO A 202 -18.91 22.95 37.04
N ILE A 203 -18.05 21.93 37.00
CA ILE A 203 -16.97 21.86 36.02
C ILE A 203 -17.57 21.33 34.73
N GLU A 204 -17.38 22.05 33.65
CA GLU A 204 -17.76 21.58 32.32
C GLU A 204 -16.53 21.09 31.58
N LEU A 205 -16.63 19.88 31.04
CA LEU A 205 -15.61 19.27 30.21
C LEU A 205 -16.01 19.39 28.74
N SER A 206 -15.01 19.47 27.87
CA SER A 206 -15.21 19.61 26.42
C SER A 206 -15.76 18.37 25.72
N ASP A 207 -15.87 17.24 26.43
CA ASP A 207 -16.58 16.04 25.98
C ASP A 207 -18.11 16.13 26.20
N GLY A 208 -18.58 17.23 26.81
CA GLY A 208 -19.98 17.48 27.15
C GLY A 208 -20.37 17.01 28.56
N GLN A 209 -19.44 16.48 29.35
CA GLN A 209 -19.72 16.12 30.74
C GLN A 209 -19.74 17.36 31.64
N SER A 210 -20.65 17.34 32.62
CA SER A 210 -20.75 18.38 33.65
C SER A 210 -20.62 17.73 35.02
N LEU A 211 -19.55 18.04 35.74
CA LEU A 211 -19.22 17.48 37.04
C LEU A 211 -19.58 18.46 38.15
N LYS A 212 -20.42 18.02 39.09
CA LYS A 212 -20.78 18.81 40.27
C LYS A 212 -19.72 18.65 41.36
N ILE A 213 -19.25 19.76 41.91
CA ILE A 213 -18.35 19.75 43.07
C ILE A 213 -19.13 20.16 44.31
N GLY A 214 -18.91 19.46 45.42
CA GLY A 214 -19.49 19.84 46.71
C GLY A 214 -18.58 19.43 47.84
N ARG A 215 -19.11 18.64 48.78
CA ARG A 215 -18.30 18.06 49.86
C ARG A 215 -17.31 17.00 49.36
N ALA A 216 -17.66 16.30 48.28
CA ALA A 216 -16.80 15.37 47.59
C ALA A 216 -16.12 16.05 46.39
N CYS A 217 -14.89 15.61 46.10
CA CYS A 217 -14.20 16.02 44.89
C CYS A 217 -14.89 15.44 43.65
N ALA A 218 -14.96 16.22 42.57
CA ALA A 218 -15.35 15.67 41.28
C ALA A 218 -14.21 14.79 40.76
N ARG A 219 -14.54 13.57 40.30
CA ARG A 219 -13.56 12.61 39.79
C ARG A 219 -13.84 12.31 38.33
N TRP A 220 -12.79 12.30 37.52
CA TRP A 220 -12.83 11.95 36.10
C TRP A 220 -11.64 11.08 35.74
N ASN A 221 -11.82 10.21 34.75
CA ASN A 221 -10.77 9.33 34.25
C ASN A 221 -10.28 9.84 32.91
N ALA A 222 -8.96 10.05 32.79
CA ALA A 222 -8.34 10.64 31.61
C ALA A 222 -8.26 9.63 30.46
N THR A 223 -9.31 9.59 29.63
CA THR A 223 -9.35 8.74 28.42
C THR A 223 -9.02 9.50 27.14
N GLU A 224 -9.29 10.80 27.10
CA GLU A 224 -8.99 11.64 25.93
C GLU A 224 -8.62 13.06 26.37
N SER A 225 -7.89 13.77 25.51
CA SER A 225 -7.56 15.17 25.76
C SER A 225 -8.82 16.03 25.71
N VAL A 226 -9.01 16.82 26.76
CA VAL A 226 -10.16 17.70 26.96
C VAL A 226 -9.70 19.06 27.45
N PHE A 227 -10.52 20.09 27.29
CA PHE A 227 -10.40 21.27 28.13
C PHE A 227 -11.52 21.25 29.16
N TRP A 228 -11.25 21.83 30.33
CA TRP A 228 -12.26 22.01 31.37
C TRP A 228 -12.44 23.48 31.69
N ARG A 229 -13.66 23.83 32.07
CA ARG A 229 -14.08 25.20 32.37
C ARG A 229 -14.60 25.29 33.80
N TRP A 230 -14.18 26.34 34.50
CA TRP A 230 -14.71 26.69 35.81
C TRP A 230 -14.75 28.21 35.97
N ARG A 231 -15.93 28.75 36.31
CA ARG A 231 -16.18 30.21 36.45
C ARG A 231 -15.63 31.05 35.27
N GLY A 232 -15.75 30.53 34.05
CA GLY A 232 -15.31 31.19 32.82
C GLY A 232 -13.82 31.01 32.47
N ALA A 233 -12.98 30.55 33.40
CA ALA A 233 -11.60 30.18 33.11
C ALA A 233 -11.55 28.80 32.42
N ARG A 234 -10.74 28.68 31.36
CA ARG A 234 -10.55 27.45 30.57
C ARG A 234 -9.13 26.93 30.77
N TYR A 235 -8.99 25.63 30.97
CA TYR A 235 -7.69 24.97 31.15
C TYR A 235 -7.62 23.71 30.29
N ASN A 236 -6.51 23.52 29.59
CA ASN A 236 -6.30 22.34 28.75
C ASN A 236 -5.76 21.17 29.59
N LEU A 237 -6.30 19.98 29.35
CA LEU A 237 -5.86 18.72 29.92
C LEU A 237 -5.52 17.78 28.77
N ARG A 238 -4.23 17.59 28.53
CA ARG A 238 -3.71 16.73 27.46
C ARG A 238 -3.45 15.33 28.01
N VAL A 239 -3.96 14.32 27.31
CA VAL A 239 -3.77 12.92 27.66
C VAL A 239 -2.68 12.34 26.77
N ILE A 240 -1.63 11.79 27.38
CA ILE A 240 -0.55 11.10 26.69
C ILE A 240 -0.97 9.62 26.58
N PRO A 241 -1.32 9.13 25.39
CA PRO A 241 -1.71 7.74 25.20
C PRO A 241 -0.55 6.80 25.45
N ASP A 242 -0.86 5.63 26.00
CA ASP A 242 0.09 4.54 26.23
C ASP A 242 0.43 3.84 24.90
N GLN A 243 1.72 3.63 24.61
CA GLN A 243 2.14 3.07 23.32
C GLN A 243 2.44 1.57 23.43
N PRO A 244 2.02 0.75 22.45
CA PRO A 244 2.39 -0.65 22.46
C PRO A 244 3.90 -0.82 22.23
N PRO A 245 4.51 -1.92 22.72
CA PRO A 245 5.94 -2.14 22.60
C PRO A 245 6.35 -2.29 21.13
N GLU A 246 7.46 -1.66 20.75
CA GLU A 246 8.03 -1.70 19.41
C GLU A 246 9.15 -2.74 19.34
N VAL A 247 9.14 -3.58 18.30
CA VAL A 247 10.18 -4.58 18.04
C VAL A 247 10.98 -4.18 16.81
N SER A 248 12.29 -4.04 16.98
CA SER A 248 13.24 -3.75 15.90
C SER A 248 14.21 -4.92 15.71
N MET A 249 14.38 -5.37 14.47
CA MET A 249 15.34 -6.41 14.07
C MET A 249 16.52 -5.73 13.37
N SER A 250 17.75 -5.91 13.88
CA SER A 250 18.96 -5.34 13.25
C SER A 250 19.74 -6.38 12.45
N ALA A 251 19.66 -7.66 12.84
CA ALA A 251 20.17 -8.79 12.08
C ALA A 251 19.22 -9.99 12.23
N PRO A 252 18.74 -10.60 11.13
CA PRO A 252 18.98 -10.25 9.72
C PRO A 252 18.26 -8.96 9.28
N ARG A 253 18.81 -8.27 8.27
CA ARG A 253 18.22 -7.03 7.72
C ARG A 253 17.05 -7.30 6.77
N GLU A 254 17.03 -8.46 6.16
CA GLU A 254 16.02 -8.90 5.20
C GLU A 254 15.07 -9.88 5.87
N MET A 255 13.79 -9.86 5.49
CA MET A 255 12.81 -10.81 6.02
C MET A 255 13.12 -12.25 5.62
N ILE A 256 13.69 -12.47 4.43
CA ILE A 256 14.20 -13.78 3.99
C ILE A 256 15.69 -13.63 3.82
N HIS A 257 16.47 -14.23 4.70
CA HIS A 257 17.92 -14.18 4.65
C HIS A 257 18.46 -15.57 4.30
N THR A 258 19.13 -15.65 3.14
CA THR A 258 19.75 -16.89 2.67
C THR A 258 21.18 -16.96 3.17
N LEU A 259 21.49 -17.98 3.96
CA LEU A 259 22.83 -18.22 4.49
C LEU A 259 23.77 -18.75 3.39
N ALA A 260 25.07 -18.49 3.54
CA ALA A 260 26.07 -19.15 2.71
C ALA A 260 26.05 -20.67 2.94
N ARG A 261 26.35 -21.47 1.91
CA ARG A 261 26.38 -22.96 2.02
C ARG A 261 27.33 -23.45 3.12
N GLU A 262 28.41 -22.71 3.35
CA GLU A 262 29.43 -23.04 4.36
C GLU A 262 29.22 -22.27 5.68
N ALA A 263 28.10 -21.58 5.85
CA ALA A 263 27.84 -20.84 7.08
C ALA A 263 27.76 -21.81 8.26
N ALA A 264 28.58 -21.61 9.30
CA ALA A 264 28.53 -22.42 10.52
C ALA A 264 27.60 -21.83 11.60
N SER A 265 27.23 -20.56 11.45
CA SER A 265 26.44 -19.81 12.43
C SER A 265 25.56 -18.76 11.79
N ALA A 266 24.46 -18.41 12.45
CA ALA A 266 23.59 -17.30 12.11
C ALA A 266 23.44 -16.36 13.31
N THR A 267 23.50 -15.04 13.06
CA THR A 267 23.35 -14.03 14.11
C THR A 267 21.94 -13.47 14.09
N ILE A 268 21.28 -13.49 15.24
CA ILE A 268 19.99 -12.85 15.45
C ILE A 268 20.18 -11.73 16.48
N THR A 269 19.95 -10.50 16.03
CA THR A 269 20.08 -9.30 16.86
C THR A 269 18.81 -8.48 16.76
N LEU A 270 18.21 -8.21 17.91
CA LEU A 270 16.93 -7.51 18.01
C LEU A 270 16.85 -6.66 19.28
N ALA A 271 15.97 -5.66 19.26
CA ALA A 271 15.68 -4.81 20.40
C ALA A 271 14.17 -4.55 20.50
N VAL A 272 13.62 -4.76 21.68
CA VAL A 272 12.25 -4.39 22.04
C VAL A 272 12.30 -3.13 22.88
N ARG A 273 11.46 -2.14 22.57
CA ARG A 273 11.40 -0.87 23.29
C ARG A 273 9.96 -0.52 23.65
N ASP A 274 9.78 0.03 24.83
CA ASP A 274 8.51 0.49 25.37
C ASP A 274 8.70 1.86 26.05
N ASP A 275 7.63 2.61 26.25
CA ASP A 275 7.65 3.90 26.95
C ASP A 275 7.70 3.74 28.48
N TYR A 276 7.07 2.69 29.02
CA TYR A 276 7.06 2.40 30.46
C TYR A 276 7.92 1.20 30.84
N GLN A 277 7.55 -0.02 30.41
CA GLN A 277 8.28 -1.23 30.74
C GLN A 277 7.88 -2.42 29.86
N VAL A 278 8.89 -3.10 29.29
CA VAL A 278 8.70 -4.40 28.63
C VAL A 278 8.60 -5.50 29.68
N ARG A 279 7.39 -6.01 29.92
CA ARG A 279 7.11 -7.05 30.92
C ARG A 279 7.57 -8.44 30.47
N ARG A 280 7.31 -8.80 29.21
CA ARG A 280 7.71 -10.09 28.65
C ARG A 280 8.06 -9.92 27.17
N ALA A 281 9.14 -10.56 26.74
CA ALA A 281 9.45 -10.70 25.33
C ALA A 281 9.93 -12.12 25.07
N THR A 282 9.32 -12.79 24.09
CA THR A 282 9.59 -14.19 23.73
C THR A 282 9.89 -14.29 22.24
N LEU A 283 11.00 -14.93 21.92
CA LEU A 283 11.34 -15.34 20.56
C LEU A 283 10.70 -16.69 20.27
N HIS A 284 9.87 -16.75 19.24
CA HIS A 284 9.28 -17.98 18.72
C HIS A 284 10.08 -18.39 17.49
N LEU A 285 10.52 -19.65 17.46
CA LEU A 285 11.30 -20.27 16.39
C LEU A 285 10.54 -21.50 15.90
N THR A 286 10.30 -21.60 14.60
CA THR A 286 9.70 -22.75 13.94
C THR A 286 10.68 -23.25 12.88
N LEU A 287 11.27 -24.41 13.13
CA LEU A 287 12.16 -25.08 12.18
C LEU A 287 11.32 -26.00 11.27
N ALA A 288 11.40 -25.77 9.96
CA ALA A 288 10.84 -26.66 8.94
C ALA A 288 11.97 -27.52 8.37
N ARG A 289 11.90 -28.84 8.59
CA ARG A 289 12.89 -29.81 8.12
C ARG A 289 12.33 -30.70 7.02
N GLY A 290 13.13 -30.91 5.97
CA GLY A 290 12.83 -31.81 4.86
C GLY A 290 12.35 -31.11 3.59
N SER A 291 12.26 -31.88 2.49
CA SER A 291 11.80 -31.41 1.18
C SER A 291 10.61 -32.25 0.68
N GLY A 292 9.76 -31.64 -0.14
CA GLY A 292 8.58 -32.32 -0.72
C GLY A 292 7.41 -32.49 0.26
N GLU A 293 6.82 -33.68 0.32
CA GLU A 293 5.60 -33.99 1.09
C GLU A 293 5.86 -34.37 2.56
N ASN A 294 7.13 -34.57 2.95
CA ASN A 294 7.52 -35.00 4.30
C ASN A 294 8.20 -33.87 5.10
N ILE A 295 7.51 -32.74 5.27
CA ILE A 295 8.00 -31.60 6.07
C ILE A 295 7.64 -31.83 7.54
N ARG A 296 8.63 -31.75 8.43
CA ARG A 296 8.42 -31.78 9.88
C ARG A 296 8.66 -30.40 10.47
N PHE A 297 7.75 -29.94 11.32
CA PHE A 297 7.86 -28.67 12.02
C PHE A 297 8.27 -28.90 13.48
N SER A 298 9.23 -28.14 13.96
CA SER A 298 9.63 -28.11 15.37
C SER A 298 9.59 -26.68 15.90
N ASP A 299 8.74 -26.45 16.90
CA ASP A 299 8.61 -25.15 17.56
C ASP A 299 9.47 -25.06 18.81
N ARG A 300 10.07 -23.89 19.03
CA ARG A 300 10.83 -23.54 20.25
C ARG A 300 10.50 -22.12 20.65
N GLU A 301 10.23 -21.92 21.94
CA GLU A 301 10.02 -20.59 22.52
C GLU A 301 11.17 -20.26 23.48
N LEU A 302 11.73 -19.07 23.33
CA LEU A 302 12.86 -18.60 24.13
C LEU A 302 12.53 -17.23 24.74
N PRO A 303 12.43 -17.11 26.07
CA PRO A 303 12.29 -15.81 26.71
C PRO A 303 13.58 -15.01 26.54
N LEU A 304 13.44 -13.75 26.12
CA LEU A 304 14.57 -12.84 26.02
C LEU A 304 15.03 -12.40 27.42
N PRO A 305 16.35 -12.34 27.67
CA PRO A 305 16.88 -11.94 28.96
C PRO A 305 16.49 -10.50 29.30
N GLU A 306 16.39 -10.21 30.59
CA GLU A 306 16.13 -8.86 31.08
C GLU A 306 17.37 -7.98 30.87
N SER A 307 17.14 -6.74 30.45
CA SER A 307 18.19 -5.72 30.34
C SER A 307 18.24 -4.87 31.60
N SER A 308 19.31 -4.08 31.75
CA SER A 308 19.46 -3.15 32.89
C SER A 308 18.42 -2.04 32.93
N ASP A 309 17.90 -1.64 31.77
CA ASP A 309 16.81 -0.66 31.64
C ASP A 309 15.48 -1.41 31.43
N PRO A 310 14.47 -1.23 32.30
CA PRO A 310 13.17 -1.91 32.17
C PRO A 310 12.39 -1.56 30.89
N ARG A 311 12.70 -0.42 30.25
CA ARG A 311 12.04 0.04 29.01
C ARG A 311 12.58 -0.62 27.75
N THR A 312 13.74 -1.24 27.82
CA THR A 312 14.38 -1.83 26.64
C THR A 312 14.75 -3.28 26.92
N ARG A 313 14.64 -4.13 25.90
CA ARG A 313 15.21 -5.48 25.92
C ARG A 313 16.01 -5.68 24.68
N THR A 314 17.33 -5.63 24.81
CA THR A 314 18.24 -5.90 23.70
C THR A 314 18.73 -7.34 23.79
N TRP A 315 18.75 -8.02 22.64
CA TRP A 315 19.24 -9.37 22.57
C TRP A 315 20.07 -9.56 21.31
N ASN A 316 21.27 -10.08 21.51
CA ASN A 316 22.20 -10.43 20.45
C ASN A 316 22.71 -11.83 20.76
N LYS A 317 22.41 -12.79 19.89
CA LYS A 317 22.96 -14.13 19.99
C LYS A 317 23.41 -14.62 18.62
N GLN A 318 24.64 -15.08 18.58
CA GLN A 318 25.18 -15.84 17.46
C GLN A 318 24.88 -17.32 17.71
N TRP A 319 24.01 -17.90 16.90
CA TRP A 319 23.59 -19.29 16.98
C TRP A 319 24.43 -20.15 16.07
N THR A 320 24.92 -21.28 16.57
CA THR A 320 25.49 -22.31 15.68
C THR A 320 24.35 -23.04 14.97
N LEU A 321 24.57 -23.47 13.72
CA LEU A 321 23.54 -24.21 12.98
C LEU A 321 23.16 -25.53 13.67
N ALA A 322 24.12 -26.16 14.35
CA ALA A 322 23.89 -27.37 15.15
C ALA A 322 22.95 -27.11 16.34
N GLU A 323 23.06 -25.96 17.00
CA GLU A 323 22.16 -25.57 18.10
C GLU A 323 20.73 -25.32 17.62
N LEU A 324 20.60 -24.70 16.44
CA LEU A 324 19.31 -24.53 15.76
C LEU A 324 18.75 -25.86 15.22
N GLY A 325 19.62 -26.86 15.04
CA GLY A 325 19.26 -28.15 14.45
C GLY A 325 18.96 -28.06 12.95
N MET A 326 19.55 -27.08 12.25
CA MET A 326 19.34 -26.85 10.81
C MET A 326 20.27 -27.74 9.98
N GLU A 327 19.70 -28.40 8.98
CA GLU A 327 20.43 -29.15 7.95
C GLU A 327 20.32 -28.45 6.57
N PRO A 328 21.23 -28.70 5.62
CA PRO A 328 21.16 -28.11 4.29
C PRO A 328 19.82 -28.41 3.59
N GLY A 329 19.07 -27.37 3.22
CA GLY A 329 17.72 -27.48 2.68
C GLY A 329 16.62 -27.01 3.62
N ASP A 330 16.93 -26.84 4.91
CA ASP A 330 15.96 -26.43 5.93
C ASP A 330 15.71 -24.90 5.97
N GLU A 331 14.55 -24.54 6.51
CA GLU A 331 14.13 -23.16 6.73
C GLU A 331 13.74 -22.94 8.19
N LEU A 332 14.24 -21.86 8.78
CA LEU A 332 13.91 -21.46 10.15
C LEU A 332 13.12 -20.16 10.12
N TYR A 333 11.88 -20.24 10.59
CA TYR A 333 10.98 -19.10 10.75
C TYR A 333 11.05 -18.59 12.18
N PHE A 334 11.14 -17.29 12.38
CA PHE A 334 11.14 -16.72 13.71
C PHE A 334 10.50 -15.35 13.79
N PHE A 335 9.87 -15.08 14.92
CA PHE A 335 9.27 -13.79 15.25
C PHE A 335 9.34 -13.56 16.76
N VAL A 336 9.24 -12.31 17.17
CA VAL A 336 9.23 -11.93 18.57
C VAL A 336 7.84 -11.47 18.95
N ARG A 337 7.37 -11.94 20.11
CA ARG A 337 6.17 -11.44 20.77
C ARG A 337 6.59 -10.67 22.01
N ALA A 338 6.19 -9.41 22.10
CA ALA A 338 6.45 -8.54 23.25
C ALA A 338 5.14 -8.12 23.91
N THR A 339 5.15 -8.01 25.24
CA THR A 339 4.04 -7.50 26.04
C THR A 339 4.54 -6.48 27.06
N ASP A 340 3.80 -5.39 27.20
CA ASP A 340 4.08 -4.30 28.14
C ASP A 340 3.55 -4.59 29.57
N ASN A 341 3.62 -3.56 30.44
CA ASN A 341 3.14 -3.61 31.81
C ASN A 341 1.78 -2.89 32.03
N ALA A 342 1.09 -2.50 30.96
CA ALA A 342 -0.19 -1.81 31.04
C ALA A 342 -1.27 -2.68 31.74
N GLU A 343 -2.31 -2.03 32.31
CA GLU A 343 -3.41 -2.73 32.98
C GLU A 343 -4.14 -3.69 32.02
N ARG A 344 -4.30 -3.25 30.77
CA ARG A 344 -4.68 -4.10 29.64
C ARG A 344 -3.48 -4.27 28.73
N ALA A 345 -2.68 -5.29 29.01
CA ALA A 345 -1.38 -5.48 28.37
C ALA A 345 -1.47 -5.42 26.84
N HIS A 346 -0.74 -4.48 26.23
CA HIS A 346 -0.58 -4.44 24.79
C HIS A 346 0.39 -5.55 24.37
N THR A 347 0.03 -6.26 23.30
CA THR A 347 0.85 -7.32 22.74
C THR A 347 1.21 -6.99 21.31
N THR A 348 2.50 -6.93 21.00
CA THR A 348 3.01 -6.70 19.65
C THR A 348 3.73 -7.95 19.15
N VAL A 349 3.50 -8.28 17.89
CA VAL A 349 4.19 -9.37 17.18
C VAL A 349 5.00 -8.77 16.04
N SER A 350 6.28 -9.11 15.97
CA SER A 350 7.14 -8.67 14.86
C SER A 350 6.74 -9.36 13.54
N PRO A 351 7.18 -8.84 12.38
CA PRO A 351 7.19 -9.63 11.16
C PRO A 351 7.92 -10.96 11.35
N THR A 352 7.53 -11.97 10.58
CA THR A 352 8.24 -13.25 10.53
C THR A 352 9.48 -13.12 9.66
N TYR A 353 10.62 -13.50 10.21
CA TYR A 353 11.89 -13.61 9.50
C TYR A 353 12.20 -15.07 9.21
N THR A 354 12.81 -15.33 8.06
CA THR A 354 13.17 -16.67 7.59
C THR A 354 14.67 -16.74 7.35
N LEU A 355 15.35 -17.68 7.99
CA LEU A 355 16.72 -18.09 7.65
C LEU A 355 16.63 -19.33 6.75
N ARG A 356 17.13 -19.22 5.52
CA ARG A 356 17.17 -20.33 4.57
C ARG A 356 18.61 -20.83 4.43
N LEU A 357 18.81 -22.14 4.64
CA LEU A 357 20.08 -22.79 4.36
C LEU A 357 19.98 -23.55 3.03
N PRO A 358 20.67 -23.12 1.96
CA PRO A 358 20.59 -23.80 0.67
C PRO A 358 21.04 -25.26 0.77
N GLY A 359 20.24 -26.18 0.21
CA GLY A 359 20.62 -27.58 0.06
C GLY A 359 21.70 -27.77 -1.02
N PRO A 360 22.29 -28.99 -1.11
CA PRO A 360 23.16 -29.34 -2.22
C PRO A 360 22.36 -29.22 -3.53
N VAL A 361 22.86 -28.40 -4.45
CA VAL A 361 22.32 -28.27 -5.80
C VAL A 361 22.81 -29.49 -6.57
N GLU A 362 21.92 -30.41 -6.95
CA GLU A 362 22.22 -31.30 -8.06
C GLU A 362 22.36 -30.41 -9.31
N GLU A 363 23.52 -30.47 -9.98
CA GLU A 363 23.70 -29.86 -11.31
C GLU A 363 22.77 -30.59 -12.29
N SER A 364 21.50 -30.23 -12.28
CA SER A 364 20.57 -30.58 -13.36
C SER A 364 20.68 -29.47 -14.40
N ASP A 365 21.11 -29.87 -15.60
CA ASP A 365 21.17 -29.06 -16.81
C ASP A 365 19.99 -28.08 -16.92
N GLU A 366 20.29 -26.86 -17.39
CA GLU A 366 19.31 -25.85 -17.77
C GLU A 366 18.25 -26.44 -18.72
N SER A 367 17.12 -26.88 -18.17
CA SER A 367 15.89 -26.98 -18.93
C SER A 367 14.67 -27.01 -18.03
N SER A 368 13.77 -26.07 -18.28
CA SER A 368 12.38 -25.97 -17.79
C SER A 368 12.17 -25.43 -16.37
N ALA A 369 12.05 -24.11 -16.27
CA ALA A 369 11.21 -23.49 -15.26
C ALA A 369 9.73 -23.78 -15.60
N GLN A 370 9.12 -24.77 -14.94
CA GLN A 370 7.67 -24.93 -14.82
C GLN A 370 7.31 -25.33 -13.39
N PRO A 371 6.17 -24.87 -12.83
CA PRO A 371 5.75 -25.27 -11.50
C PRO A 371 5.42 -26.76 -11.49
N MET A 372 5.99 -27.47 -10.52
CA MET A 372 5.98 -28.92 -10.40
C MET A 372 4.57 -29.46 -10.11
N LEU A 373 4.11 -30.41 -10.92
CA LEU A 373 3.36 -31.55 -10.40
C LEU A 373 4.40 -32.48 -9.78
N VAL A 374 4.35 -32.66 -8.46
CA VAL A 374 5.24 -33.57 -7.73
C VAL A 374 5.16 -34.95 -8.39
N LYS A 375 6.28 -35.40 -8.98
CA LYS A 375 6.41 -36.77 -9.47
C LYS A 375 6.83 -37.65 -8.29
N PRO A 376 6.08 -38.71 -7.94
CA PRO A 376 6.62 -39.78 -7.11
C PRO A 376 7.80 -40.43 -7.85
N GLU A 377 8.91 -40.65 -7.16
CA GLU A 377 10.23 -41.00 -7.73
C GLU A 377 10.28 -42.31 -8.55
N ASN A 378 9.25 -43.15 -8.54
CA ASN A 378 9.31 -44.50 -9.13
C ASN A 378 8.37 -44.79 -10.30
N LEU A 379 7.76 -43.79 -10.94
CA LEU A 379 6.86 -44.03 -12.09
C LEU A 379 7.58 -43.91 -13.43
N ARG A 380 7.70 -45.04 -14.15
CA ARG A 380 8.22 -45.07 -15.53
C ARG A 380 7.27 -44.36 -16.50
N SER A 381 7.85 -43.68 -17.48
CA SER A 381 7.07 -43.00 -18.53
C SER A 381 6.65 -43.97 -19.64
N GLN A 382 5.57 -43.68 -20.37
CA GLN A 382 5.12 -44.50 -21.51
C GLN A 382 6.23 -44.73 -22.55
N ARG A 383 7.15 -43.78 -22.72
CA ARG A 383 8.32 -43.95 -23.61
C ARG A 383 9.30 -44.99 -23.09
N GLN A 384 9.51 -45.04 -21.78
CA GLN A 384 10.39 -46.04 -21.18
C GLN A 384 9.82 -47.44 -21.34
N ILE A 385 8.50 -47.59 -21.17
CA ILE A 385 7.81 -48.88 -21.39
C ILE A 385 7.99 -49.36 -22.83
N ILE A 386 7.82 -48.46 -23.82
CA ILE A 386 8.09 -48.78 -25.23
C ILE A 386 9.54 -49.22 -25.45
N ILE A 387 10.51 -48.51 -24.86
CA ILE A 387 11.93 -48.86 -24.97
C ILE A 387 12.19 -50.26 -24.38
N ASP A 388 11.60 -50.57 -23.22
CA ASP A 388 11.76 -51.86 -22.56
C ASP A 388 11.12 -52.99 -23.40
N THR A 389 9.97 -52.74 -24.02
CA THR A 389 9.30 -53.68 -24.96
C THR A 389 10.12 -53.89 -26.24
N GLU A 390 10.68 -52.83 -26.82
CA GLU A 390 11.57 -52.90 -27.99
C GLU A 390 12.86 -53.65 -27.66
N GLN A 391 13.44 -53.42 -26.47
CA GLN A 391 14.62 -54.12 -25.99
C GLN A 391 14.35 -55.61 -25.79
N LEU A 392 13.22 -55.98 -25.19
CA LEU A 392 12.82 -57.38 -25.06
C LEU A 392 12.69 -58.07 -26.43
N LEU A 393 12.16 -57.37 -27.43
CA LEU A 393 12.07 -57.88 -28.81
C LEU A 393 13.41 -57.98 -29.52
N ALA A 394 14.32 -57.03 -29.26
CA ALA A 394 15.69 -57.09 -29.79
C ALA A 394 16.45 -58.28 -29.19
N ASP A 395 16.34 -58.50 -27.88
CA ASP A 395 16.95 -59.62 -27.18
C ASP A 395 16.42 -60.98 -27.67
N LEU A 396 15.10 -61.09 -27.89
CA LEU A 396 14.46 -62.27 -28.46
C LEU A 396 14.93 -62.59 -29.89
N LYS A 397 15.23 -61.56 -30.70
CA LYS A 397 15.80 -61.73 -32.05
C LYS A 397 17.28 -62.11 -32.00
N ALA A 398 18.04 -61.51 -31.08
CA ALA A 398 19.46 -61.75 -30.91
C ALA A 398 19.74 -63.14 -30.31
N THR A 399 18.84 -63.66 -29.47
CA THR A 399 18.99 -64.94 -28.76
C THR A 399 17.79 -65.86 -29.02
N PRO A 400 17.80 -66.68 -30.11
CA PRO A 400 16.67 -67.53 -30.52
C PRO A 400 16.29 -68.67 -29.56
N GLY A 401 17.00 -68.82 -28.42
CA GLY A 401 16.76 -69.84 -27.39
C GLY A 401 16.68 -69.25 -25.98
N MET A 402 16.29 -67.98 -25.83
CA MET A 402 16.13 -67.36 -24.51
C MET A 402 15.16 -68.19 -23.65
N ASN A 403 15.50 -68.40 -22.39
CA ASN A 403 14.69 -69.18 -21.45
C ASN A 403 13.25 -68.60 -21.39
N PRO A 404 12.20 -69.40 -21.66
CA PRO A 404 10.82 -68.93 -21.67
C PRO A 404 10.37 -68.34 -20.32
N ALA A 405 10.97 -68.79 -19.20
CA ALA A 405 10.70 -68.21 -17.88
C ALA A 405 11.22 -66.76 -17.76
N THR A 406 12.38 -66.47 -18.34
CA THR A 406 12.98 -65.13 -18.35
C THR A 406 12.17 -64.18 -19.25
N VAL A 407 11.71 -64.64 -20.41
CA VAL A 407 10.86 -63.85 -21.30
C VAL A 407 9.53 -63.52 -20.62
N ARG A 408 8.91 -64.50 -19.96
CA ARG A 408 7.69 -64.31 -19.18
C ARG A 408 7.88 -63.26 -18.09
N SER A 409 8.89 -63.43 -17.24
CA SER A 409 9.17 -62.49 -16.13
C SER A 409 9.42 -61.06 -16.62
N ARG A 410 10.17 -60.87 -17.71
CA ARG A 410 10.40 -59.54 -18.29
C ARG A 410 9.13 -58.95 -18.87
N SER A 411 8.33 -59.74 -19.59
CA SER A 411 7.07 -59.31 -20.18
C SER A 411 6.04 -58.93 -19.09
N GLU A 412 5.99 -59.68 -17.99
CA GLU A 412 5.14 -59.39 -16.82
C GLU A 412 5.55 -58.11 -16.11
N ALA A 413 6.87 -57.87 -15.90
CA ALA A 413 7.35 -56.64 -15.30
C ALA A 413 6.96 -55.39 -16.11
N ILE A 414 7.10 -55.45 -17.44
CA ILE A 414 6.66 -54.37 -18.33
C ILE A 414 5.13 -54.20 -18.29
N ALA A 415 4.37 -55.30 -18.18
CA ALA A 415 2.92 -55.24 -18.04
C ALA A 415 2.49 -54.56 -16.73
N ASP A 416 3.21 -54.79 -15.64
CA ASP A 416 2.94 -54.18 -14.34
C ASP A 416 3.25 -52.67 -14.35
N ASP A 417 4.34 -52.26 -15.01
CA ASP A 417 4.66 -50.85 -15.26
C ASP A 417 3.55 -50.16 -16.07
N GLN A 418 3.06 -50.83 -17.13
CA GLN A 418 1.95 -50.35 -17.96
C GLN A 418 0.63 -50.25 -17.18
N ALA A 419 0.34 -51.21 -16.30
CA ALA A 419 -0.84 -51.20 -15.44
C ALA A 419 -0.79 -50.09 -14.39
N GLN A 420 0.38 -49.83 -13.80
CA GLN A 420 0.57 -48.75 -12.84
C GLN A 420 0.37 -47.38 -13.49
N LEU A 421 0.91 -47.18 -14.70
CA LEU A 421 0.71 -45.96 -15.47
C LEU A 421 -0.78 -45.76 -15.81
N ARG A 422 -1.47 -46.82 -16.23
CA ARG A 422 -2.90 -46.78 -16.55
C ARG A 422 -3.75 -46.39 -15.34
N ARG A 423 -3.56 -47.00 -14.17
CA ARG A 423 -4.30 -46.67 -12.93
C ARG A 423 -4.14 -45.20 -12.55
N ARG A 424 -2.93 -44.65 -12.65
CA ARG A 424 -2.70 -43.22 -12.37
C ARG A 424 -3.49 -42.30 -13.31
N TYR A 425 -3.55 -42.62 -14.60
CA TYR A 425 -4.38 -41.85 -15.54
C TYR A 425 -5.88 -42.11 -15.35
N GLY A 426 -6.26 -43.29 -14.83
CA GLY A 426 -7.64 -43.66 -14.49
C GLY A 426 -8.22 -42.87 -13.32
N GLN A 427 -7.40 -42.57 -12.31
CA GLN A 427 -7.78 -41.76 -11.14
C GLN A 427 -8.31 -40.37 -11.54
N PHE A 428 -7.81 -39.79 -12.64
CA PHE A 428 -8.28 -38.50 -13.15
C PHE A 428 -9.66 -38.57 -13.84
N LEU A 429 -10.10 -39.76 -14.24
CA LEU A 429 -11.41 -39.95 -14.86
C LEU A 429 -12.50 -40.19 -13.79
N GLY A 430 -12.14 -40.57 -12.56
CA GLY A 430 -13.08 -40.82 -11.46
C GLY A 430 -14.06 -41.99 -11.67
N GLU A 431 -13.89 -42.75 -12.77
CA GLU A 431 -14.82 -43.80 -13.24
C GLU A 431 -14.15 -45.19 -13.23
N GLU A 432 -13.33 -45.53 -12.24
CA GLU A 432 -12.61 -46.82 -12.25
C GLU A 432 -13.50 -48.06 -12.05
N SER A 433 -14.78 -47.92 -11.66
CA SER A 433 -15.69 -49.06 -11.47
C SER A 433 -16.59 -49.39 -12.67
N THR A 434 -16.75 -48.50 -13.66
CA THR A 434 -17.73 -48.71 -14.76
C THR A 434 -17.10 -48.98 -16.12
N LEU A 435 -15.81 -48.70 -16.32
CA LEU A 435 -15.19 -48.82 -17.64
C LEU A 435 -14.80 -50.26 -18.04
N PHE A 436 -14.74 -51.21 -17.10
CA PHE A 436 -14.17 -52.54 -17.35
C PHE A 436 -14.95 -53.71 -16.72
N GLY A 437 -16.20 -53.91 -17.17
CA GLY A 437 -16.76 -55.26 -17.47
C GLY A 437 -17.94 -55.79 -16.63
N GLY A 438 -19.00 -56.27 -17.31
CA GLY A 438 -19.95 -57.26 -16.80
C GLY A 438 -21.39 -57.15 -17.30
N GLU A 439 -21.72 -57.72 -18.47
CA GLU A 439 -23.05 -58.32 -18.65
C GLU A 439 -23.12 -59.56 -17.74
N GLU A 440 -24.26 -59.72 -17.06
CA GLU A 440 -24.91 -60.94 -16.55
C GLU A 440 -25.21 -60.99 -15.04
N HIS A 441 -26.48 -61.32 -14.77
CA HIS A 441 -26.99 -62.12 -13.66
C HIS A 441 -26.70 -61.70 -12.21
N HIS A 442 -27.81 -61.38 -11.52
CA HIS A 442 -28.00 -61.62 -10.09
C HIS A 442 -27.43 -62.99 -9.71
N ASP A 443 -26.52 -63.03 -8.74
CA ASP A 443 -26.65 -63.87 -7.55
C ASP A 443 -25.64 -63.43 -6.48
N GLU A 444 -26.11 -63.54 -5.24
CA GLU A 444 -25.52 -63.04 -3.99
C GLU A 444 -24.26 -63.84 -3.59
N ASP A 445 -23.22 -63.14 -3.12
CA ASP A 445 -22.36 -63.64 -2.03
C ASP A 445 -21.52 -62.49 -1.43
N GLU A 446 -21.80 -62.20 -0.17
CA GLU A 446 -21.16 -61.17 0.65
C GLU A 446 -19.70 -61.51 0.97
N LYS A 447 -18.77 -60.65 0.56
CA LYS A 447 -17.54 -60.37 1.31
C LYS A 447 -17.37 -58.87 1.46
N HIS A 448 -17.73 -58.37 2.63
CA HIS A 448 -17.51 -57.00 3.05
C HIS A 448 -16.00 -56.66 3.06
N ASP A 449 -15.61 -55.72 2.21
CA ASP A 449 -14.30 -55.07 2.24
C ASP A 449 -14.28 -53.99 3.34
N VAL A 450 -13.62 -54.30 4.45
CA VAL A 450 -13.54 -53.50 5.68
C VAL A 450 -12.86 -52.14 5.46
N VAL A 451 -12.21 -51.93 4.30
CA VAL A 451 -11.53 -50.68 3.95
C VAL A 451 -12.52 -49.59 3.50
N ALA A 452 -13.71 -49.95 3.01
CA ALA A 452 -14.69 -48.99 2.51
C ALA A 452 -15.47 -48.25 3.61
N GLU A 453 -15.56 -48.81 4.82
CA GLU A 453 -16.40 -48.26 5.90
C GLU A 453 -15.65 -47.28 6.83
N PHE A 454 -14.31 -47.30 6.83
CA PHE A 454 -13.48 -46.46 7.71
C PHE A 454 -12.52 -45.50 6.99
N GLY A 455 -12.51 -45.49 5.65
CA GLY A 455 -11.69 -44.58 4.85
C GLY A 455 -12.45 -43.31 4.44
N HIS A 456 -12.20 -42.18 5.10
CA HIS A 456 -12.63 -40.87 4.60
C HIS A 456 -11.84 -40.48 3.33
N MET A 457 -12.31 -40.90 2.16
CA MET A 457 -11.79 -40.42 0.86
C MET A 457 -12.46 -39.09 0.50
N HIS A 458 -11.88 -37.97 0.95
CA HIS A 458 -12.41 -36.62 0.66
C HIS A 458 -11.99 -36.04 -0.71
N ASP A 459 -11.12 -36.70 -1.48
CA ASP A 459 -10.46 -36.05 -2.64
C ASP A 459 -10.87 -36.57 -4.04
N GLN A 460 -11.80 -37.52 -4.14
CA GLN A 460 -12.05 -38.21 -5.42
C GLN A 460 -13.14 -37.56 -6.30
N ALA A 461 -14.08 -36.82 -5.71
CA ALA A 461 -15.22 -36.27 -6.46
C ALA A 461 -14.90 -34.97 -7.23
N GLU A 462 -13.95 -34.17 -6.76
CA GLU A 462 -13.62 -32.88 -7.40
C GLU A 462 -12.81 -33.07 -8.70
N ASN A 463 -11.96 -34.10 -8.77
CA ASN A 463 -11.11 -34.33 -9.94
C ASN A 463 -11.89 -34.67 -11.23
N ALA A 464 -13.06 -35.31 -11.11
CA ALA A 464 -13.91 -35.64 -12.25
C ALA A 464 -14.53 -34.40 -12.93
N THR A 465 -14.49 -33.22 -12.28
CA THR A 465 -15.03 -31.96 -12.81
C THR A 465 -13.99 -31.07 -13.49
N LEU A 466 -12.70 -31.43 -13.41
CA LEU A 466 -11.59 -30.59 -13.90
C LEU A 466 -11.43 -30.60 -15.43
N PHE A 467 -11.79 -31.70 -16.10
CA PHE A 467 -11.60 -31.85 -17.55
C PHE A 467 -12.90 -31.68 -18.33
N ASP A 468 -12.82 -31.01 -19.48
CA ASP A 468 -13.91 -30.93 -20.44
C ASP A 468 -14.13 -32.26 -21.17
N GLU A 469 -15.31 -32.45 -21.78
CA GLU A 469 -15.68 -33.71 -22.44
C GLU A 469 -14.71 -34.11 -23.56
N SER A 470 -14.08 -33.13 -24.22
CA SER A 470 -13.11 -33.39 -25.28
C SER A 470 -11.81 -34.00 -24.73
N THR A 471 -11.32 -33.48 -23.60
CA THR A 471 -10.13 -34.00 -22.91
C THR A 471 -10.40 -35.36 -22.27
N LYS A 472 -11.58 -35.57 -21.68
CA LYS A 472 -12.01 -36.89 -21.17
C LYS A 472 -12.00 -37.95 -22.26
N LYS A 473 -12.42 -37.62 -23.49
CA LYS A 473 -12.37 -38.55 -24.64
C LYS A 473 -10.94 -38.94 -25.02
N ILE A 474 -9.99 -38.00 -24.96
CA ILE A 474 -8.57 -38.27 -25.23
C ILE A 474 -8.00 -39.19 -24.14
N LEU A 475 -8.32 -38.93 -22.88
CA LEU A 475 -7.90 -39.74 -21.73
C LEU A 475 -8.45 -41.18 -21.81
N ARG A 476 -9.76 -41.36 -22.11
CA ARG A 476 -10.37 -42.69 -22.31
C ARG A 476 -9.67 -43.49 -23.41
N ARG A 477 -9.31 -42.85 -24.52
CA ARG A 477 -8.55 -43.49 -25.60
C ARG A 477 -7.14 -43.90 -25.17
N ALA A 478 -6.46 -43.09 -24.36
CA ALA A 478 -5.16 -43.46 -23.79
C ALA A 478 -5.29 -44.71 -22.91
N LEU A 479 -6.26 -44.72 -21.98
CA LEU A 479 -6.49 -45.83 -21.05
C LEU A 479 -6.84 -47.14 -21.77
N SER A 480 -7.70 -47.09 -22.79
CA SER A 480 -8.04 -48.25 -23.61
C SER A 480 -6.81 -48.82 -24.35
N ALA A 481 -5.99 -47.96 -24.94
CA ALA A 481 -4.76 -48.40 -25.60
C ALA A 481 -3.74 -48.98 -24.59
N MET A 482 -3.65 -48.41 -23.38
CA MET A 482 -2.80 -48.96 -22.33
C MET A 482 -3.26 -50.34 -21.85
N TRP A 483 -4.57 -50.57 -21.78
CA TRP A 483 -5.16 -51.87 -21.44
C TRP A 483 -4.84 -52.94 -22.49
N ASP A 484 -4.96 -52.59 -23.78
CA ASP A 484 -4.63 -53.51 -24.87
C ASP A 484 -3.14 -53.90 -24.86
N ALA A 485 -2.26 -52.95 -24.56
CA ALA A 485 -0.82 -53.20 -24.37
C ALA A 485 -0.56 -54.11 -23.16
N GLU A 486 -1.15 -53.80 -22.00
CA GLU A 486 -1.07 -54.62 -20.78
C GLU A 486 -1.50 -56.07 -21.04
N LYS A 487 -2.63 -56.26 -21.75
CA LYS A 487 -3.15 -57.58 -22.12
C LYS A 487 -2.18 -58.35 -23.02
N ALA A 488 -1.60 -57.70 -24.03
CA ALA A 488 -0.63 -58.32 -24.94
C ALA A 488 0.68 -58.70 -24.23
N LEU A 489 1.16 -57.87 -23.30
CA LEU A 489 2.35 -58.14 -22.49
C LEU A 489 2.13 -59.28 -21.50
N ARG A 490 0.94 -59.37 -20.87
CA ARG A 490 0.57 -60.53 -20.03
C ARG A 490 0.41 -61.82 -20.82
N ALA A 491 0.02 -61.73 -22.09
CA ALA A 491 -0.01 -62.87 -23.02
C ALA A 491 1.38 -63.25 -23.57
N ILE A 492 2.47 -62.63 -23.09
CA ILE A 492 3.86 -62.86 -23.54
C ILE A 492 4.00 -62.60 -25.05
N ALA A 493 3.30 -61.58 -25.55
CA ALA A 493 3.31 -61.18 -26.95
C ALA A 493 3.77 -59.70 -27.11
N PRO A 494 5.04 -59.38 -26.78
CA PRO A 494 5.55 -58.00 -26.82
C PRO A 494 5.49 -57.35 -28.20
N LYS A 495 5.57 -58.14 -29.28
CA LYS A 495 5.44 -57.64 -30.66
C LYS A 495 4.05 -57.06 -30.93
N THR A 496 3.02 -57.64 -30.30
CA THR A 496 1.64 -57.16 -30.42
C THR A 496 1.32 -56.02 -29.45
N ALA A 497 2.16 -55.81 -28.43
CA ALA A 497 2.01 -54.72 -27.46
C ALA A 497 2.54 -53.36 -27.97
N LEU A 498 3.55 -53.35 -28.85
CA LEU A 498 4.12 -52.08 -29.36
C LEU A 498 3.09 -51.16 -30.06
N PRO A 499 2.22 -51.63 -30.99
CA PRO A 499 1.24 -50.74 -31.60
C PRO A 499 0.28 -50.05 -30.62
N PRO A 500 -0.35 -50.73 -29.63
CA PRO A 500 -1.15 -50.06 -28.61
C PRO A 500 -0.32 -49.15 -27.69
N GLU A 501 0.92 -49.48 -27.33
CA GLU A 501 1.78 -48.60 -26.54
C GLU A 501 2.07 -47.26 -27.27
N HIS A 502 2.34 -47.29 -28.57
CA HIS A 502 2.50 -46.06 -29.36
C HIS A 502 1.20 -45.26 -29.46
N LYS A 503 0.04 -45.93 -29.60
CA LYS A 503 -1.28 -45.26 -29.56
C LYS A 503 -1.52 -44.59 -28.22
N ALA A 504 -1.14 -45.23 -27.12
CA ALA A 504 -1.22 -44.64 -25.77
C ALA A 504 -0.30 -43.42 -25.66
N LEU A 505 0.94 -43.51 -26.14
CA LEU A 505 1.89 -42.39 -26.14
C LEU A 505 1.36 -41.18 -26.93
N ASP A 506 0.77 -41.40 -28.10
CA ASP A 506 0.22 -40.32 -28.91
C ASP A 506 -1.02 -39.69 -28.29
N ALA A 507 -1.88 -40.49 -27.64
CA ALA A 507 -3.01 -39.96 -26.86
C ALA A 507 -2.53 -39.11 -25.66
N ILE A 508 -1.50 -39.56 -24.94
CA ILE A 508 -0.88 -38.78 -23.84
C ILE A 508 -0.29 -37.46 -24.35
N LYS A 509 0.40 -37.45 -25.49
CA LYS A 509 0.92 -36.22 -26.09
C LYS A 509 -0.19 -35.24 -26.44
N GLN A 510 -1.30 -35.73 -27.00
CA GLN A 510 -2.46 -34.89 -27.32
C GLN A 510 -3.11 -34.32 -26.05
N LEU A 511 -3.19 -35.11 -24.97
CA LEU A 511 -3.63 -34.64 -23.66
C LEU A 511 -2.74 -33.50 -23.14
N GLN A 512 -1.42 -33.68 -23.17
CA GLN A 512 -0.45 -32.64 -22.75
C GLN A 512 -0.54 -31.36 -23.60
N GLN A 513 -0.86 -31.48 -24.89
CA GLN A 513 -1.05 -30.34 -25.77
C GLN A 513 -2.39 -29.62 -25.50
N ALA A 514 -3.44 -30.36 -25.19
CA ALA A 514 -4.74 -29.81 -24.80
C ALA A 514 -4.61 -28.99 -23.50
N ASP A 515 -3.95 -29.52 -22.48
CA ASP A 515 -3.72 -28.81 -21.21
C ASP A 515 -2.90 -27.53 -21.39
N ARG A 516 -1.90 -27.56 -22.29
CA ARG A 516 -1.06 -26.39 -22.59
C ARG A 516 -1.83 -25.24 -23.26
N ILE A 517 -2.94 -25.53 -23.94
CA ILE A 517 -3.81 -24.53 -24.55
C ILE A 517 -4.80 -23.96 -23.51
N TYR A 518 -5.10 -24.69 -22.43
CA TYR A 518 -6.13 -24.33 -21.45
C TYR A 518 -5.67 -23.50 -20.24
N LEU A 519 -4.37 -23.32 -20.03
CA LEU A 519 -3.83 -22.44 -18.98
C LEU A 519 -4.04 -20.92 -19.22
N HIS A 520 -4.74 -20.53 -20.28
CA HIS A 520 -5.03 -19.12 -20.59
C HIS A 520 -6.50 -18.68 -20.47
N LYS A 521 -7.40 -19.50 -19.91
CA LYS A 521 -8.82 -19.12 -19.79
C LYS A 521 -9.41 -19.42 -18.41
N THR A 522 -9.17 -18.53 -17.47
CA THR A 522 -10.19 -18.09 -16.49
C THR A 522 -11.32 -17.33 -17.23
N ALA A 523 -11.87 -17.92 -18.29
CA ALA A 523 -12.90 -17.29 -19.10
C ALA A 523 -14.24 -17.55 -18.43
N PHE A 524 -14.79 -16.49 -17.87
CA PHE A 524 -16.19 -16.36 -17.50
C PHE A 524 -17.10 -17.08 -18.51
N VAL A 525 -17.81 -18.11 -18.07
CA VAL A 525 -18.87 -18.76 -18.85
C VAL A 525 -20.16 -17.98 -18.57
N PRO A 526 -20.71 -17.23 -19.55
CA PRO A 526 -21.99 -16.55 -19.34
C PRO A 526 -23.10 -17.59 -19.12
N PRO A 527 -24.10 -17.28 -18.27
CA PRO A 527 -25.27 -18.15 -18.13
C PRO A 527 -25.97 -18.30 -19.49
N ALA A 528 -26.50 -19.50 -19.75
CA ALA A 528 -27.18 -19.81 -21.00
C ALA A 528 -28.34 -18.82 -21.26
N LEU A 529 -28.38 -18.29 -22.48
CA LEU A 529 -29.44 -17.41 -22.94
C LEU A 529 -30.75 -18.20 -23.04
N LYS A 530 -31.80 -17.69 -22.42
CA LYS A 530 -33.17 -18.19 -22.55
C LYS A 530 -33.76 -17.64 -23.86
N GLU A 531 -33.84 -18.46 -24.90
CA GLU A 531 -34.32 -18.05 -26.24
C GLU A 531 -35.81 -17.66 -26.23
N ASP A 532 -36.59 -18.18 -25.29
CA ASP A 532 -38.02 -17.94 -25.10
C ASP A 532 -38.38 -16.49 -24.75
N ILE A 533 -37.44 -15.73 -24.17
CA ILE A 533 -37.62 -14.33 -23.78
C ILE A 533 -36.86 -13.34 -24.69
N ARG A 534 -36.26 -13.84 -25.77
CA ARG A 534 -35.47 -13.01 -26.69
C ARG A 534 -36.41 -12.15 -27.55
N MET A 535 -36.11 -10.86 -27.69
CA MET A 535 -36.87 -9.86 -28.48
C MET A 535 -38.27 -9.49 -27.95
N THR A 536 -38.70 -9.99 -26.79
CA THR A 536 -40.02 -9.66 -26.21
C THR A 536 -40.03 -8.32 -25.47
N GLY A 537 -38.86 -7.81 -25.06
CA GLY A 537 -38.72 -6.59 -24.27
C GLY A 537 -39.04 -6.77 -22.78
N ASP A 538 -39.27 -8.02 -22.33
CA ASP A 538 -39.50 -8.32 -20.93
C ASP A 538 -38.19 -8.32 -20.14
N ILE A 539 -38.15 -7.49 -19.09
CA ILE A 539 -36.97 -7.23 -18.25
C ILE A 539 -37.13 -7.82 -16.84
N VAL A 540 -38.24 -8.49 -16.55
CA VAL A 540 -38.52 -9.04 -15.22
C VAL A 540 -37.55 -10.18 -14.92
N GLY A 541 -36.68 -9.98 -13.93
CA GLY A 541 -35.66 -10.96 -13.51
C GLY A 541 -34.29 -10.83 -14.20
N ALA A 542 -34.13 -9.87 -15.13
CA ALA A 542 -32.84 -9.59 -15.74
C ALA A 542 -31.87 -8.97 -14.73
N LYS A 543 -30.77 -9.67 -14.41
CA LYS A 543 -29.69 -9.14 -13.57
C LYS A 543 -28.74 -8.30 -14.42
N SER A 544 -28.45 -7.08 -13.97
CA SER A 544 -27.40 -6.23 -14.56
C SER A 544 -26.05 -6.96 -14.59
N TYR A 545 -25.35 -6.97 -15.73
CA TYR A 545 -23.97 -7.47 -15.84
C TYR A 545 -22.98 -6.60 -15.05
N ARG A 546 -23.38 -5.36 -14.74
CA ARG A 546 -22.62 -4.47 -13.88
C ARG A 546 -22.98 -4.84 -12.44
N ARG A 547 -22.00 -5.43 -11.74
CA ARG A 547 -22.05 -5.65 -10.30
C ARG A 547 -22.49 -4.35 -9.65
N GLU A 548 -23.63 -4.32 -8.96
CA GLU A 548 -23.90 -3.23 -8.02
C GLU A 548 -22.74 -3.25 -7.03
N GLN A 549 -21.91 -2.20 -7.06
CA GLN A 549 -21.11 -1.92 -5.89
C GLN A 549 -22.12 -1.73 -4.76
N GLY A 550 -21.97 -2.48 -3.67
CA GLY A 550 -22.78 -2.30 -2.48
C GLY A 550 -22.85 -0.81 -2.17
N ALA A 551 -24.01 -0.32 -1.72
CA ALA A 551 -24.18 1.07 -1.36
C ALA A 551 -22.94 1.51 -0.56
N PRO A 552 -22.21 2.55 -0.99
CA PRO A 552 -21.03 2.98 -0.26
C PRO A 552 -21.48 3.18 1.19
N ALA A 553 -20.72 2.65 2.15
CA ALA A 553 -20.94 2.93 3.56
C ALA A 553 -21.13 4.44 3.66
N VAL A 554 -22.32 4.88 4.09
CA VAL A 554 -22.65 6.31 4.09
C VAL A 554 -21.54 7.01 4.87
N PRO A 555 -20.68 7.81 4.22
CA PRO A 555 -19.41 8.20 4.84
C PRO A 555 -19.60 9.18 6.00
N ILE A 556 -20.81 9.75 6.11
CA ILE A 556 -21.19 10.77 7.09
C ILE A 556 -22.55 10.37 7.69
N PRO A 557 -22.63 10.14 9.02
CA PRO A 557 -23.89 9.91 9.73
C PRO A 557 -24.92 11.02 9.46
N ASP A 558 -26.21 10.65 9.36
CA ASP A 558 -27.27 11.61 9.01
C ASP A 558 -27.41 12.75 10.03
N GLY A 559 -27.13 12.51 11.32
CA GLY A 559 -27.11 13.54 12.37
C GLY A 559 -26.07 14.64 12.08
N VAL A 560 -24.85 14.24 11.69
CA VAL A 560 -23.77 15.16 11.32
C VAL A 560 -24.11 15.92 10.05
N ARG A 561 -24.73 15.26 9.05
CA ARG A 561 -25.17 15.93 7.81
C ARG A 561 -26.17 17.04 8.09
N ARG A 562 -27.23 16.75 8.86
CA ARG A 562 -28.24 17.74 9.27
C ARG A 562 -27.63 18.86 10.09
N LEU A 563 -26.64 18.56 10.93
CA LEU A 563 -25.91 19.58 11.68
C LEU A 563 -25.11 20.53 10.76
N ILE A 564 -24.37 19.99 9.80
CA ILE A 564 -23.60 20.79 8.83
C ILE A 564 -24.51 21.71 8.00
N GLU A 565 -25.72 21.24 7.66
CA GLU A 565 -26.75 22.03 6.98
C GLU A 565 -27.31 23.12 7.92
N ALA A 566 -27.67 22.77 9.15
CA ALA A 566 -28.22 23.71 10.12
C ALA A 566 -27.24 24.83 10.53
N LEU A 567 -25.93 24.53 10.58
CA LEU A 567 -24.88 25.50 10.88
C LEU A 567 -24.63 26.54 9.77
N ASP A 568 -25.26 26.38 8.59
CA ASP A 568 -25.22 27.38 7.51
C ASP A 568 -26.12 28.59 7.78
N GLY A 569 -27.15 28.41 8.62
CA GLY A 569 -28.13 29.44 8.92
C GLY A 569 -28.19 29.79 10.41
N ASP A 570 -29.05 30.74 10.72
CA ASP A 570 -29.34 31.17 12.10
C ASP A 570 -30.47 30.36 12.76
N GLY A 571 -30.94 29.30 12.09
CA GLY A 571 -32.00 28.42 12.59
C GLY A 571 -31.63 27.63 13.86
N ALA A 572 -32.64 26.95 14.41
CA ALA A 572 -32.45 26.04 15.54
C ALA A 572 -31.59 24.84 15.13
N LEU A 573 -30.65 24.45 16.01
CA LEU A 573 -29.80 23.29 15.78
C LEU A 573 -30.59 21.98 16.05
N PRO A 574 -30.24 20.86 15.39
CA PRO A 574 -30.87 19.57 15.62
C PRO A 574 -30.80 19.13 17.08
N ALA A 575 -31.77 18.31 17.51
CA ALA A 575 -31.69 17.66 18.82
C ALA A 575 -30.41 16.80 18.91
N LEU A 576 -29.72 16.85 20.04
CA LEU A 576 -28.46 16.11 20.31
C LEU A 576 -27.27 16.52 19.41
N TRP A 577 -27.33 17.68 18.76
CA TRP A 577 -26.26 18.15 17.87
C TRP A 577 -24.87 18.15 18.51
N SER A 578 -24.78 18.53 19.80
CA SER A 578 -23.50 18.61 20.52
C SER A 578 -22.87 17.22 20.69
N ARG A 579 -23.69 16.21 21.00
CA ARG A 579 -23.26 14.81 21.10
C ARG A 579 -22.77 14.29 19.76
N ASP A 580 -23.53 14.54 18.69
CA ASP A 580 -23.18 14.07 17.35
C ASP A 580 -21.90 14.78 16.83
N ALA A 581 -21.73 16.06 17.15
CA ALA A 581 -20.50 16.81 16.85
C ALA A 581 -19.29 16.26 17.61
N HIS A 582 -19.40 16.03 18.92
CA HIS A 582 -18.31 15.46 19.73
C HIS A 582 -17.92 14.06 19.24
N ALA A 583 -18.90 13.20 18.94
CA ALA A 583 -18.64 11.86 18.40
C ALA A 583 -17.89 11.92 17.06
N TRP A 584 -18.33 12.78 16.14
CA TRP A 584 -17.68 12.97 14.84
C TRP A 584 -16.25 13.50 14.96
N ILE A 585 -16.03 14.51 15.80
CA ILE A 585 -14.70 15.10 16.04
C ILE A 585 -13.75 14.06 16.65
N ARG A 586 -14.20 13.28 17.63
CA ARG A 586 -13.41 12.24 18.28
C ARG A 586 -12.97 11.16 17.29
N GLU A 587 -13.87 10.71 16.42
CA GLU A 587 -13.59 9.63 15.47
C GLU A 587 -12.71 10.09 14.30
N ARG A 588 -12.90 11.32 13.80
CA ARG A 588 -12.32 11.76 12.52
C ARG A 588 -11.11 12.67 12.63
N ILE A 589 -10.88 13.34 13.76
CA ILE A 589 -9.75 14.25 13.95
C ILE A 589 -8.65 13.56 14.79
N ALA A 590 -7.61 13.07 14.10
CA ALA A 590 -6.49 12.38 14.72
C ALA A 590 -5.54 13.33 15.47
N ASN A 591 -5.31 14.54 14.96
CA ASN A 591 -4.42 15.52 15.61
C ASN A 591 -5.07 16.08 16.88
N GLU A 592 -4.38 15.95 18.01
CA GLU A 592 -4.87 16.36 19.33
C GLU A 592 -5.15 17.86 19.46
N GLU A 593 -4.27 18.71 18.93
CA GLU A 593 -4.43 20.16 19.01
C GLU A 593 -5.65 20.62 18.21
N GLN A 594 -5.80 20.07 17.01
CA GLN A 594 -6.99 20.30 16.17
C GLN A 594 -8.26 19.79 16.84
N ARG A 595 -8.20 18.66 17.54
CA ARG A 595 -9.35 18.10 18.27
C ARG A 595 -9.79 19.03 19.41
N LEU A 596 -8.85 19.55 20.19
CA LEU A 596 -9.14 20.52 21.25
C LEU A 596 -9.74 21.82 20.68
N GLU A 597 -9.23 22.33 19.57
CA GLU A 597 -9.80 23.50 18.89
C GLU A 597 -11.21 23.24 18.34
N ALA A 598 -11.45 22.07 17.75
CA ALA A 598 -12.76 21.67 17.26
C ALA A 598 -13.78 21.54 18.41
N GLN A 599 -13.39 20.93 19.53
CA GLN A 599 -14.22 20.88 20.74
C GLN A 599 -14.51 22.27 21.31
N ARG A 600 -13.56 23.21 21.25
CA ARG A 600 -13.81 24.61 21.66
C ARG A 600 -14.88 25.24 20.79
N ALA A 601 -14.84 25.02 19.48
CA ALA A 601 -15.86 25.51 18.56
C ALA A 601 -17.25 24.91 18.86
N VAL A 602 -17.34 23.64 19.29
CA VAL A 602 -18.61 23.06 19.77
C VAL A 602 -19.11 23.81 21.00
N GLN A 603 -18.26 24.04 21.99
CA GLN A 603 -18.65 24.76 23.20
C GLN A 603 -19.04 26.21 22.93
N ASP A 604 -18.31 26.94 22.10
CA ASP A 604 -18.63 28.34 21.80
C ASP A 604 -20.00 28.46 21.11
N VAL A 605 -20.38 27.50 20.26
CA VAL A 605 -21.72 27.44 19.66
C VAL A 605 -22.78 27.06 20.70
N ALA A 606 -22.48 26.16 21.64
CA ALA A 606 -23.37 25.81 22.75
C ALA A 606 -23.60 26.99 23.71
N ASP A 607 -22.58 27.83 23.91
CA ASP A 607 -22.62 29.06 24.70
C ASP A 607 -23.41 30.19 23.98
N GLY A 608 -23.87 29.97 22.74
CA GLY A 608 -24.72 30.90 21.98
C GLY A 608 -23.96 31.82 21.01
N CYS A 609 -22.68 31.59 20.74
CA CYS A 609 -21.91 32.39 19.78
C CYS A 609 -22.36 32.12 18.34
N ALA A 610 -23.17 33.01 17.75
CA ALA A 610 -23.60 32.90 16.36
C ALA A 610 -22.41 32.99 15.37
N ALA A 611 -21.44 33.88 15.64
CA ALA A 611 -20.24 34.04 14.82
C ALA A 611 -19.33 32.79 14.80
N CYS A 612 -19.51 31.87 15.75
CA CYS A 612 -18.72 30.65 15.87
C CYS A 612 -19.32 29.48 15.07
N ARG A 613 -20.56 29.58 14.58
CA ARG A 613 -21.22 28.52 13.77
C ARG A 613 -20.44 28.15 12.49
N PRO A 614 -19.90 29.11 11.70
CA PRO A 614 -19.09 28.78 10.52
C PRO A 614 -17.80 28.05 10.87
N VAL A 615 -17.19 28.35 12.02
CA VAL A 615 -15.96 27.71 12.50
C VAL A 615 -16.23 26.25 12.83
N LEU A 616 -17.29 25.96 13.59
CA LEU A 616 -17.71 24.59 13.87
C LEU A 616 -18.04 23.83 12.58
N ARG A 617 -18.74 24.47 11.64
CA ARG A 617 -19.05 23.87 10.33
C ARG A 617 -17.80 23.54 9.53
N ALA A 618 -16.78 24.39 9.56
CA ALA A 618 -15.50 24.15 8.90
C ALA A 618 -14.79 22.93 9.50
N TRP A 619 -14.77 22.79 10.84
CA TRP A 619 -14.22 21.61 11.51
C TRP A 619 -14.95 20.32 11.13
N LEU A 620 -16.29 20.32 11.18
CA LEU A 620 -17.09 19.13 10.83
C LEU A 620 -16.90 18.72 9.36
N ARG A 621 -16.74 19.68 8.46
CA ARG A 621 -16.44 19.42 7.03
C ARG A 621 -15.01 18.96 6.81
N GLY A 622 -14.03 19.57 7.48
CA GLY A 622 -12.62 19.20 7.36
C GLY A 622 -12.35 17.78 7.85
N ALA A 623 -13.14 17.30 8.80
CA ALA A 623 -13.13 15.93 9.29
C ALA A 623 -13.64 14.89 8.27
N ILE A 624 -14.21 15.30 7.12
CA ILE A 624 -14.62 14.41 6.03
C ILE A 624 -13.37 14.04 5.21
N THR A 625 -12.63 13.02 5.67
CA THR A 625 -11.41 12.53 5.00
C THR A 625 -11.69 11.73 3.73
N GLN A 626 -12.89 11.13 3.66
CA GLN A 626 -13.40 10.46 2.47
C GLN A 626 -14.53 11.31 1.90
N ALA A 627 -14.18 12.34 1.13
CA ALA A 627 -15.16 12.87 0.19
C ALA A 627 -15.58 11.66 -0.67
N PRO A 628 -16.88 11.32 -0.77
CA PRO A 628 -17.30 10.37 -1.78
C PRO A 628 -16.86 11.00 -3.10
N VAL A 629 -15.79 10.47 -3.68
CA VAL A 629 -15.47 10.80 -5.05
C VAL A 629 -16.61 10.17 -5.81
N LEU A 630 -17.61 11.00 -6.16
CA LEU A 630 -18.58 10.66 -7.18
C LEU A 630 -17.79 10.58 -8.48
N LEU A 631 -17.05 9.48 -8.66
CA LEU A 631 -16.57 9.03 -9.96
C LEU A 631 -17.76 8.46 -10.73
N GLN A 632 -18.82 9.25 -10.90
CA GLN A 632 -19.74 9.24 -12.03
C GLN A 632 -20.94 10.17 -11.82
N ALA A 633 -21.28 10.89 -12.90
CA ALA A 633 -22.60 11.46 -13.08
C ALA A 633 -23.65 10.34 -13.09
N ARG A 634 -24.83 10.58 -12.52
CA ARG A 634 -25.99 9.70 -12.67
C ARG A 634 -26.20 9.39 -14.16
N ALA A 635 -26.14 8.11 -14.53
CA ALA A 635 -26.58 7.68 -15.85
C ALA A 635 -28.10 7.83 -15.92
N VAL A 636 -28.56 8.96 -16.45
CA VAL A 636 -29.94 9.10 -16.92
C VAL A 636 -29.97 8.48 -18.32
N PRO A 637 -30.70 7.38 -18.55
CA PRO A 637 -30.83 6.84 -19.90
C PRO A 637 -31.52 7.90 -20.77
N GLN A 638 -30.76 8.52 -21.68
CA GLN A 638 -31.33 9.43 -22.66
C GLN A 638 -31.97 8.61 -23.78
N THR A 639 -33.23 8.23 -23.59
CA THR A 639 -34.06 7.71 -24.68
C THR A 639 -34.69 8.87 -25.46
N PRO A 640 -35.08 8.68 -26.74
CA PRO A 640 -35.85 9.67 -27.50
C PRO A 640 -37.08 10.18 -26.73
N PHE A 641 -37.72 9.29 -25.95
CA PHE A 641 -38.84 9.59 -25.07
C PHE A 641 -38.48 10.57 -23.94
N THR A 642 -37.39 10.35 -23.21
CA THR A 642 -36.94 11.28 -22.15
C THR A 642 -36.52 12.65 -22.66
N ARG A 643 -36.05 12.72 -23.91
CA ARG A 643 -35.69 13.97 -24.60
C ARG A 643 -36.94 14.75 -25.02
N ALA A 644 -37.97 14.06 -25.50
CA ALA A 644 -39.27 14.65 -25.83
C ALA A 644 -40.00 15.21 -24.59
N LEU A 645 -39.96 14.49 -23.46
CA LEU A 645 -40.60 14.92 -22.21
C LEU A 645 -40.03 16.23 -21.66
N ARG A 646 -38.70 16.45 -21.80
CA ARG A 646 -38.04 17.68 -21.35
C ARG A 646 -38.29 18.89 -22.25
N ASN A 647 -38.45 18.66 -23.56
CA ASN A 647 -38.72 19.72 -24.51
C ASN A 647 -40.21 20.09 -24.57
N GLY A 648 -41.08 19.30 -23.94
CA GLY A 648 -42.53 19.46 -23.95
C GLY A 648 -43.15 20.14 -22.73
N VAL A 649 -42.36 20.62 -21.76
CA VAL A 649 -42.89 21.40 -20.63
C VAL A 649 -42.70 22.89 -20.93
N PRO A 650 -43.78 23.66 -21.22
CA PRO A 650 -43.67 25.11 -21.31
C PRO A 650 -43.28 25.67 -19.94
N ARG A 651 -42.30 26.59 -19.93
CA ARG A 651 -41.96 27.41 -18.76
C ARG A 651 -43.07 28.36 -18.39
#